data_AF-A0AB34FRX2-F1
#
_entry.id   AF-A0AB34FRX2-F1
#
_cell.length_a   1.000
_cell.length_b   1.000
_cell.length_c   1.000
_cell.angle_alpha   90.00
_cell.angle_beta   90.00
_cell.angle_gamma   90.00
#
_symmetry.space_group_name_H-M   'P 1'
#
loop_
_entity.id
_entity.type
_entity.pdbx_description
1 polymer ?
#
loop_
_entity_poly.entity_id
_entity_poly.type
_entity_poly.pdbx_seq_one_letter_code
_entity_poly.pdbx_strand_id
1 'polypeptide(L)'
;MAPSFLSLRELRRRSKASFRTDNSTDGSSDGVVSQQTSPSSGSVTPPSIAQQSDPSLDLLVKNSSSNAQQSSPQQLPVRPMLTPGSNGSRYSVSGMSGLGSPSLNGKSSIPLSKYAPRVHNVSENSWVYQKTLLIYGTIGEPGSPPINGNVVVSRYDDGFPPITWPVCESHFKALVYLQPGPNKFRLDFSSPKLVNSSSSNPIHASYLTLHMLPTMNAPPLQLAILLGKDSPATFDAAPARAEREGNGLETAIRKFRMAAYLWQAFTAEQMWRHRLGRRAFRFEEEWTQGSSNYRDREHGTMRSEARVHVIRSDKTVAELRDLNRAQQNSKATDKDALFGIAADAVKNYFNPLPGQKHYVSVLLLDAHWDVNAQTITGHAALGGNVGDLQLAIFGSHCLQSYPTSFEEVVPAFTDCTPTDTTYVANDCNDAGSSWEAANIGIGAHLHETGHLFGCPHQESGIMLRDYVVLNRTFVPREAYSTRTKSKGGLALQEDECGWHRLDVLRFRAHPAFRLPSDPPMNPDDSVQAFATEGGSILAMAATGITFVELFADGEDICHTWIEFPTDSSPVQRQVSLLEQDLRARMPEAKRKGRLGISIKSHGGGSLTIDNIQAFTSKKSFVKLGNGKQASKSLKLGQSMMEGSKSDEVIFTSAVKQDRIMSRVIVYHGSALDGLEFVYDDDSRQLFGNRGGKHGGDVVDFDLRRGEYLSGFVVRSGFWIDGIQILTSLGRKSAMFGNAYGGSAYTAKEMSKRTGAMVSSSNGGVGKDADTTNQPAIDKQKTLLSADVGHFSLVRAMHLADLITLMNGFCGVMSIFSSLRYCLGDPAALDYVWLALVFLPFGLFFDFFDGRVARWRHKSSLMGQELDSLADLISFGVAPAMVAFTIGMRSVLDTVGLTFFVLCGLTRLARFNVTVAVLPKDASGKSAYFEGTPIPTSLAVDGLMAYWVHNRWILEGLPLGAWFEGSLLEFHPVVLIFMVHGCLMTSRTIRIPKP
;
A
#
# COMPACT_ATOMS: atom_id res chain seq x y z
N MET A 1 -58.46 0.72 -21.17
CA MET A 1 -58.76 0.34 -22.57
C MET A 1 -57.51 0.54 -23.41
N ALA A 2 -57.26 -0.36 -24.36
CA ALA A 2 -56.31 -0.26 -25.49
C ALA A 2 -57.17 -0.57 -26.76
N PRO A 3 -56.75 -0.34 -28.04
CA PRO A 3 -55.42 -0.45 -28.66
C PRO A 3 -55.01 0.84 -29.44
N SER A 4 -54.04 0.97 -30.36
CA SER A 4 -53.30 0.09 -31.34
C SER A 4 -52.06 0.87 -31.84
N PHE A 5 -50.82 0.34 -32.00
CA PHE A 5 -50.23 -0.65 -32.95
C PHE A 5 -49.75 -0.11 -34.33
N LEU A 6 -48.46 -0.38 -34.66
CA LEU A 6 -47.84 -0.56 -36.01
C LEU A 6 -47.66 0.69 -36.93
N SER A 7 -46.71 0.78 -37.89
CA SER A 7 -45.50 -0.01 -38.26
C SER A 7 -44.57 0.74 -39.27
N LEU A 8 -43.28 0.40 -39.24
CA LEU A 8 -42.19 0.50 -40.25
C LEU A 8 -42.47 0.94 -41.72
N ARG A 9 -41.52 1.68 -42.32
CA ARG A 9 -40.52 1.26 -43.37
C ARG A 9 -40.27 2.25 -44.54
N GLU A 10 -38.97 2.52 -44.77
CA GLU A 10 -38.25 2.82 -46.04
C GLU A 10 -38.86 3.72 -47.16
N LEU A 11 -38.12 4.77 -47.55
CA LEU A 11 -37.83 5.09 -48.96
C LEU A 11 -36.57 5.98 -49.12
N ARG A 12 -36.03 6.03 -50.36
CA ARG A 12 -34.59 6.23 -50.66
C ARG A 12 -34.39 6.94 -52.01
N ARG A 13 -33.64 8.06 -52.08
CA ARG A 13 -32.91 8.69 -53.23
C ARG A 13 -32.72 10.22 -53.00
N ARG A 14 -31.83 11.01 -53.61
CA ARG A 14 -30.49 10.95 -54.28
C ARG A 14 -30.35 12.21 -55.18
N SER A 15 -29.34 13.09 -54.97
CA SER A 15 -28.84 14.14 -55.91
C SER A 15 -27.84 15.10 -55.20
N LYS A 16 -26.61 15.46 -55.63
CA LYS A 16 -25.59 14.92 -56.58
C LYS A 16 -25.12 15.73 -57.82
N ALA A 17 -24.95 17.05 -57.73
CA ALA A 17 -24.05 17.85 -58.62
C ALA A 17 -23.47 19.05 -57.81
N SER A 18 -22.18 19.48 -57.82
CA SER A 18 -20.98 19.39 -58.69
C SER A 18 -20.78 20.53 -59.70
N PHE A 19 -19.49 20.94 -59.89
CA PHE A 19 -18.88 21.98 -60.78
C PHE A 19 -18.63 23.35 -60.11
N ARG A 20 -17.54 24.10 -60.35
CA ARG A 20 -16.14 23.96 -60.86
C ARG A 20 -15.53 25.38 -60.68
N THR A 21 -14.38 25.53 -60.01
CA THR A 21 -13.05 25.96 -60.54
C THR A 21 -12.93 27.39 -61.09
N ASP A 22 -11.85 28.10 -60.72
CA ASP A 22 -10.73 28.42 -61.64
C ASP A 22 -9.54 29.12 -60.92
N ASN A 23 -8.33 28.64 -61.23
CA ASN A 23 -7.08 29.35 -61.60
C ASN A 23 -6.43 30.38 -60.64
N SER A 24 -5.23 30.13 -60.08
CA SER A 24 -3.85 30.29 -60.64
C SER A 24 -3.32 31.75 -60.51
N THR A 25 -2.03 32.08 -60.30
CA THR A 25 -0.75 31.34 -60.25
C THR A 25 0.36 32.22 -59.61
N ASP A 26 1.45 31.59 -59.15
CA ASP A 26 2.87 32.04 -59.10
C ASP A 26 3.35 33.32 -58.37
N GLY A 27 4.52 33.17 -57.70
CA GLY A 27 5.37 34.25 -57.15
C GLY A 27 6.43 33.70 -56.19
N SER A 28 7.72 33.77 -56.56
CA SER A 28 8.81 33.03 -55.88
C SER A 28 9.90 33.91 -55.23
N SER A 29 10.82 33.26 -54.49
CA SER A 29 12.19 33.65 -54.05
C SER A 29 12.44 34.68 -52.91
N ASP A 30 13.12 34.17 -51.87
CA ASP A 30 14.35 34.63 -51.16
C ASP A 30 14.54 36.06 -50.59
N GLY A 31 15.15 36.17 -49.38
CA GLY A 31 15.94 37.38 -49.00
C GLY A 31 16.07 37.86 -47.53
N VAL A 32 16.76 37.11 -46.66
CA VAL A 32 17.78 37.58 -45.66
C VAL A 32 17.65 38.96 -44.91
N VAL A 33 17.44 38.89 -43.58
CA VAL A 33 18.02 39.71 -42.45
C VAL A 33 17.88 41.25 -42.37
N SER A 34 17.33 41.76 -41.25
CA SER A 34 17.98 42.76 -40.34
C SER A 34 17.15 43.06 -39.07
N GLN A 35 17.76 43.75 -38.08
CA GLN A 35 17.23 44.04 -36.74
C GLN A 35 16.54 45.42 -36.65
N GLN A 36 15.53 45.59 -35.78
CA GLN A 36 15.52 46.53 -34.61
C GLN A 36 14.11 46.93 -34.10
N THR A 37 14.02 47.05 -32.77
CA THR A 37 13.17 47.94 -31.92
C THR A 37 11.63 47.99 -32.04
N SER A 38 11.01 47.74 -30.88
CA SER A 38 9.63 48.06 -30.47
C SER A 38 9.30 49.57 -30.54
N PRO A 39 8.01 50.05 -30.49
CA PRO A 39 7.16 49.84 -29.31
C PRO A 39 5.61 49.79 -29.46
N SER A 40 4.99 49.23 -28.41
CA SER A 40 3.67 49.58 -27.85
C SER A 40 2.37 49.00 -28.44
N SER A 41 1.41 48.82 -27.51
CA SER A 41 -0.04 48.95 -27.68
C SER A 41 -0.78 47.88 -28.50
N GLY A 42 -1.35 46.89 -27.80
CA GLY A 42 -2.30 45.93 -28.36
C GLY A 42 -3.23 45.34 -27.32
N SER A 43 -4.41 45.93 -27.14
CA SER A 43 -5.58 45.19 -26.63
C SER A 43 -6.14 44.30 -27.73
N VAL A 44 -6.58 43.07 -27.41
CA VAL A 44 -7.84 42.43 -27.85
C VAL A 44 -7.82 40.94 -27.45
N THR A 45 -9.02 40.41 -27.20
CA THR A 45 -9.39 39.03 -26.85
C THR A 45 -8.99 37.97 -27.91
N PRO A 46 -9.06 36.66 -27.58
CA PRO A 46 -8.17 35.64 -28.16
C PRO A 46 -8.70 34.93 -29.42
N PRO A 47 -7.83 34.23 -30.17
CA PRO A 47 -8.23 33.14 -31.04
C PRO A 47 -8.38 31.82 -30.26
N SER A 48 -9.45 31.09 -30.56
CA SER A 48 -9.76 29.77 -29.99
C SER A 48 -9.09 28.63 -30.76
N ILE A 49 -8.45 27.71 -30.04
CA ILE A 49 -8.09 26.35 -30.48
C ILE A 49 -8.57 25.43 -29.35
N ALA A 50 -9.74 24.80 -29.41
CA ALA A 50 -10.12 23.70 -30.31
C ALA A 50 -9.35 22.39 -30.01
N GLN A 51 -9.95 21.57 -29.14
CA GLN A 51 -9.77 20.11 -28.99
C GLN A 51 -8.39 19.52 -29.34
N GLN A 52 -7.55 19.36 -28.32
CA GLN A 52 -6.66 18.20 -28.23
C GLN A 52 -7.09 17.32 -27.05
N SER A 53 -7.37 16.07 -27.36
CA SER A 53 -7.84 15.05 -26.41
C SER A 53 -6.71 14.58 -25.50
N ASP A 54 -7.10 14.25 -24.26
CA ASP A 54 -6.26 13.68 -23.23
C ASP A 54 -5.50 12.41 -23.72
N PRO A 55 -4.16 12.34 -23.58
CA PRO A 55 -3.37 11.18 -24.01
C PRO A 55 -3.62 9.91 -23.16
N SER A 56 -4.38 9.99 -22.07
CA SER A 56 -4.82 8.82 -21.30
C SER A 56 -5.93 8.01 -21.98
N LEU A 57 -6.62 8.56 -22.98
CA LEU A 57 -7.81 7.92 -23.59
C LEU A 57 -7.47 6.84 -24.65
N ASP A 58 -6.33 6.96 -25.34
CA ASP A 58 -6.05 6.15 -26.54
C ASP A 58 -5.39 4.78 -26.23
N LEU A 59 -5.03 4.53 -24.97
CA LEU A 59 -4.41 3.27 -24.51
C LEU A 59 -5.41 2.19 -24.05
N LEU A 60 -6.72 2.47 -24.09
CA LEU A 60 -7.76 1.56 -23.57
C LEU A 60 -8.71 0.95 -24.63
N VAL A 61 -8.61 1.36 -25.91
CA VAL A 61 -9.60 0.97 -26.95
C VAL A 61 -9.05 0.00 -28.01
N LYS A 62 -7.73 -0.15 -28.16
CA LYS A 62 -7.12 -1.10 -29.12
C LYS A 62 -6.51 -2.33 -28.44
N ASN A 63 -7.37 -3.28 -28.05
CA ASN A 63 -6.97 -4.68 -27.89
C ASN A 63 -8.14 -5.67 -28.13
N SER A 64 -8.65 -5.66 -29.36
CA SER A 64 -9.28 -6.82 -29.98
C SER A 64 -8.98 -6.84 -31.48
N SER A 65 -8.81 -8.04 -32.05
CA SER A 65 -8.41 -8.34 -33.45
C SER A 65 -6.94 -8.07 -33.88
N SER A 66 -6.12 -9.11 -33.75
CA SER A 66 -5.18 -9.67 -34.76
C SER A 66 -4.57 -8.76 -35.85
N ASN A 67 -3.23 -8.62 -35.85
CA ASN A 67 -2.37 -9.38 -36.77
C ASN A 67 -0.88 -9.30 -36.38
N ALA A 68 -0.09 -10.29 -36.81
CA ALA A 68 1.32 -10.41 -36.45
C ALA A 68 2.26 -9.75 -37.48
N GLN A 69 3.26 -9.01 -37.00
CA GLN A 69 4.55 -8.85 -37.68
C GLN A 69 5.66 -8.42 -36.69
N GLN A 70 6.90 -8.79 -37.00
CA GLN A 70 8.04 -8.72 -36.07
C GLN A 70 8.69 -7.33 -36.05
N SER A 71 8.93 -6.79 -34.85
CA SER A 71 9.98 -5.79 -34.60
C SER A 71 10.52 -5.99 -33.18
N SER A 72 11.85 -5.97 -33.05
CA SER A 72 12.59 -6.35 -31.84
C SER A 72 12.37 -5.38 -30.65
N PRO A 73 12.35 -5.88 -29.40
CA PRO A 73 12.22 -5.02 -28.23
C PRO A 73 13.51 -4.26 -27.93
N GLN A 74 13.44 -2.92 -27.88
CA GLN A 74 14.50 -2.11 -27.29
C GLN A 74 14.59 -2.38 -25.79
N GLN A 75 15.81 -2.57 -25.28
CA GLN A 75 16.05 -2.86 -23.87
C GLN A 75 15.74 -1.64 -22.99
N LEU A 76 14.92 -1.84 -21.96
CA LEU A 76 14.82 -0.92 -20.83
C LEU A 76 16.17 -0.87 -20.08
N PRO A 77 16.59 0.30 -19.57
CA PRO A 77 17.87 0.42 -18.86
C PRO A 77 17.88 -0.44 -17.58
N VAL A 78 18.89 -1.30 -17.47
CA VAL A 78 19.06 -2.22 -16.32
C VAL A 78 19.45 -1.43 -15.07
N ARG A 79 18.73 -1.69 -13.97
CA ARG A 79 18.98 -1.10 -12.65
C ARG A 79 20.26 -1.67 -12.03
N PRO A 80 21.19 -0.85 -11.49
CA PRO A 80 22.27 -1.35 -10.64
C PRO A 80 21.72 -1.95 -9.34
N MET A 81 22.35 -3.01 -8.83
CA MET A 81 21.92 -3.63 -7.57
C MET A 81 22.27 -2.76 -6.36
N LEU A 82 21.38 -2.74 -5.37
CA LEU A 82 21.59 -2.09 -4.08
C LEU A 82 22.59 -2.88 -3.22
N THR A 83 23.81 -2.36 -3.06
CA THR A 83 24.70 -2.77 -1.97
C THR A 83 24.35 -2.02 -0.68
N PRO A 84 24.33 -2.68 0.49
CA PRO A 84 24.20 -2.01 1.78
C PRO A 84 25.50 -1.25 2.11
N GLY A 85 25.60 -0.02 1.63
CA GLY A 85 26.76 0.86 1.80
C GLY A 85 26.86 1.47 3.20
N SER A 86 28.04 1.33 3.80
CA SER A 86 28.43 1.91 5.10
C SER A 86 28.31 3.44 5.17
N ASN A 87 28.18 3.96 6.40
CA ASN A 87 28.51 5.36 6.75
C ASN A 87 29.80 5.83 6.05
N GLY A 88 29.72 6.81 5.14
CA GLY A 88 30.91 7.52 4.67
C GLY A 88 30.84 8.09 3.26
N SER A 89 30.49 9.37 3.15
CA SER A 89 31.33 10.40 2.49
C SER A 89 30.65 11.76 2.59
N ARG A 90 31.25 12.68 3.35
CA ARG A 90 30.89 14.10 3.32
C ARG A 90 32.14 14.86 2.85
N TYR A 91 32.00 15.69 1.82
CA TYR A 91 33.06 16.52 1.23
C TYR A 91 32.45 17.91 0.92
N SER A 92 33.18 19.02 0.90
CA SER A 92 34.36 19.42 1.66
C SER A 92 34.38 20.96 1.78
N VAL A 93 35.31 21.52 2.55
CA VAL A 93 35.63 22.95 2.49
C VAL A 93 36.30 23.28 1.15
N SER A 94 36.02 24.46 0.60
CA SER A 94 36.85 25.12 -0.43
C SER A 94 37.52 26.35 0.20
N GLY A 95 38.74 26.69 -0.20
CA GLY A 95 39.37 27.96 0.20
C GLY A 95 40.31 27.91 1.42
N MET A 96 41.42 27.18 1.30
CA MET A 96 42.68 27.58 1.94
C MET A 96 43.79 27.60 0.89
N SER A 97 44.27 28.80 0.56
CA SER A 97 45.48 28.99 -0.22
C SER A 97 46.69 28.62 0.65
N GLY A 98 47.32 27.49 0.34
CA GLY A 98 48.56 27.05 1.00
C GLY A 98 48.40 25.91 1.99
N LEU A 99 48.17 24.69 1.48
CA LEU A 99 48.63 23.43 2.10
C LEU A 99 48.45 22.26 1.10
N GLY A 100 49.55 21.79 0.52
CA GLY A 100 49.69 20.45 -0.09
C GLY A 100 48.90 20.14 -1.38
N SER A 101 49.61 19.78 -2.45
CA SER A 101 49.05 19.09 -3.61
C SER A 101 48.40 17.75 -3.22
N PRO A 102 47.31 17.31 -3.89
CA PRO A 102 46.65 16.04 -3.58
C PRO A 102 47.58 14.85 -3.89
N SER A 103 47.60 13.86 -3.01
CA SER A 103 48.37 12.64 -3.19
C SER A 103 47.71 11.70 -4.21
N LEU A 104 48.51 11.10 -5.10
CA LEU A 104 48.10 9.95 -5.91
C LEU A 104 48.02 8.69 -5.02
N ASN A 105 46.94 8.58 -4.24
CA ASN A 105 46.31 7.31 -3.82
C ASN A 105 45.01 7.62 -3.07
N GLY A 106 43.87 7.23 -3.64
CA GLY A 106 42.56 7.79 -3.30
C GLY A 106 42.10 7.54 -1.86
N LYS A 107 42.14 8.60 -1.03
CA LYS A 107 41.23 8.89 0.10
C LYS A 107 41.46 10.32 0.60
N SER A 108 40.71 11.28 0.07
CA SER A 108 40.78 12.69 0.49
C SER A 108 40.03 12.92 1.82
N SER A 109 40.66 12.64 2.95
CA SER A 109 40.11 12.94 4.29
C SER A 109 40.28 14.42 4.66
N ILE A 110 39.56 15.30 3.96
CA ILE A 110 39.47 16.72 4.36
C ILE A 110 38.63 16.80 5.65
N PRO A 111 39.10 17.44 6.72
CA PRO A 111 38.37 17.49 7.98
C PRO A 111 37.05 18.25 7.81
N LEU A 112 35.96 17.58 8.18
CA LEU A 112 34.62 18.16 8.20
C LEU A 112 34.48 19.10 9.39
N SER A 113 33.80 20.22 9.19
CA SER A 113 33.52 21.12 10.31
C SER A 113 32.54 20.48 11.28
N LYS A 114 32.86 20.52 12.59
CA LYS A 114 32.01 19.97 13.66
C LYS A 114 30.61 20.59 13.71
N TYR A 115 30.47 21.82 13.20
CA TYR A 115 29.21 22.57 13.13
C TYR A 115 28.53 22.51 11.74
N ALA A 116 28.98 21.65 10.82
CA ALA A 116 28.26 21.42 9.56
C ALA A 116 26.85 20.83 9.83
N PRO A 117 25.77 21.33 9.19
CA PRO A 117 24.42 20.83 9.40
C PRO A 117 24.28 19.35 9.07
N ARG A 118 23.66 18.58 9.98
CA ARG A 118 23.34 17.17 9.77
C ARG A 118 21.83 16.98 9.72
N VAL A 119 21.31 16.70 8.53
CA VAL A 119 19.91 16.30 8.32
C VAL A 119 19.72 14.85 8.77
N HIS A 120 18.58 14.54 9.41
CA HIS A 120 18.31 13.23 10.00
C HIS A 120 17.24 12.41 9.28
N ASN A 121 16.25 13.05 8.64
CA ASN A 121 15.07 12.37 8.08
C ASN A 121 15.14 12.03 6.59
N VAL A 122 16.15 12.53 5.88
CA VAL A 122 16.46 12.20 4.48
C VAL A 122 17.97 12.03 4.29
N SER A 123 18.33 11.20 3.30
CA SER A 123 19.71 10.85 2.96
C SER A 123 20.07 11.37 1.57
N GLU A 124 21.37 11.40 1.27
CA GLU A 124 21.87 11.75 -0.06
C GLU A 124 21.29 10.84 -1.15
N ASN A 125 20.87 11.44 -2.27
CA ASN A 125 20.21 10.79 -3.41
C ASN A 125 18.90 10.06 -3.06
N SER A 126 18.23 10.43 -1.96
CA SER A 126 16.89 9.92 -1.63
C SER A 126 15.84 10.34 -2.66
N TRP A 127 14.89 9.43 -2.94
CA TRP A 127 13.71 9.71 -3.74
C TRP A 127 12.54 10.20 -2.86
N VAL A 128 11.86 11.24 -3.32
CA VAL A 128 10.71 11.89 -2.68
C VAL A 128 9.62 12.15 -3.72
N TYR A 129 8.37 12.29 -3.27
CA TYR A 129 7.18 12.22 -4.15
C TYR A 129 6.26 13.43 -4.04
N GLN A 130 6.71 14.44 -3.30
CA GLN A 130 5.96 15.64 -2.97
C GLN A 130 6.84 16.87 -3.21
N LYS A 131 6.20 18.03 -3.35
CA LYS A 131 6.83 19.29 -3.78
C LYS A 131 7.46 20.06 -2.62
N THR A 132 6.83 19.98 -1.45
CA THR A 132 7.34 20.59 -0.23
C THR A 132 7.78 19.50 0.74
N LEU A 133 9.05 19.54 1.15
CA LEU A 133 9.63 18.60 2.09
C LEU A 133 10.09 19.34 3.35
N LEU A 134 9.71 18.83 4.52
CA LEU A 134 10.32 19.19 5.78
C LEU A 134 11.63 18.41 5.96
N ILE A 135 12.73 19.10 6.20
CA ILE A 135 13.99 18.51 6.68
C ILE A 135 14.25 18.99 8.11
N TYR A 136 14.73 18.11 8.98
CA TYR A 136 15.18 18.48 10.31
C TYR A 136 16.54 17.88 10.61
N GLY A 137 17.28 18.53 11.51
CA GLY A 137 18.67 18.20 11.73
C GLY A 137 19.26 18.80 13.00
N THR A 138 20.54 18.47 13.24
CA THR A 138 21.33 19.06 14.33
C THR A 138 22.69 19.60 13.90
N ILE A 139 23.17 20.56 14.67
CA ILE A 139 24.46 21.26 14.55
C ILE A 139 25.36 20.85 15.74
N GLY A 140 26.69 20.72 15.53
CA GLY A 140 27.62 20.36 16.62
C GLY A 140 27.58 18.88 16.98
N GLU A 141 28.68 18.28 17.43
CA GLU A 141 28.73 16.84 17.78
C GLU A 141 27.85 16.49 19.00
N PRO A 142 27.33 15.25 19.13
CA PRO A 142 26.65 14.82 20.35
C PRO A 142 27.53 15.05 21.59
N GLY A 143 26.99 15.74 22.60
CA GLY A 143 27.74 16.16 23.79
C GLY A 143 28.47 17.50 23.67
N SER A 144 28.45 18.17 22.50
CA SER A 144 28.87 19.58 22.40
C SER A 144 27.84 20.52 23.04
N PRO A 145 28.26 21.68 23.59
CA PRO A 145 27.33 22.62 24.23
C PRO A 145 26.31 23.15 23.21
N PRO A 146 25.02 23.32 23.59
CA PRO A 146 23.97 23.78 22.67
C PRO A 146 24.30 25.12 22.01
N ILE A 147 24.15 25.19 20.68
CA ILE A 147 24.45 26.39 19.89
C ILE A 147 23.21 26.94 19.21
N ASN A 148 23.04 28.27 19.27
CA ASN A 148 22.02 29.00 18.52
C ASN A 148 22.67 29.66 17.29
N GLY A 149 21.91 29.84 16.22
CA GLY A 149 22.40 30.41 14.97
C GLY A 149 21.34 30.31 13.89
N ASN A 150 21.77 30.29 12.64
CA ASN A 150 20.91 30.12 11.47
C ASN A 150 21.51 29.12 10.49
N VAL A 151 20.66 28.35 9.81
CA VAL A 151 21.01 27.57 8.61
C VAL A 151 20.39 28.27 7.40
N VAL A 152 21.23 28.66 6.44
CA VAL A 152 20.78 29.11 5.13
C VAL A 152 20.72 27.90 4.20
N VAL A 153 19.55 27.65 3.62
CA VAL A 153 19.35 26.60 2.62
C VAL A 153 19.29 27.25 1.24
N SER A 154 20.25 26.89 0.38
CA SER A 154 20.38 27.39 -0.99
C SER A 154 20.20 26.24 -2.00
N ARG A 155 19.51 26.48 -3.12
CA ARG A 155 19.51 25.58 -4.28
C ARG A 155 20.48 26.06 -5.35
N TYR A 156 21.14 25.11 -6.01
CA TYR A 156 22.14 25.39 -7.05
C TYR A 156 21.68 25.03 -8.47
N ASP A 157 20.47 24.51 -8.60
CA ASP A 157 19.97 23.88 -9.83
C ASP A 157 18.87 24.67 -10.56
N ASP A 158 18.05 25.46 -9.84
CA ASP A 158 16.90 26.18 -10.42
C ASP A 158 16.80 27.67 -10.04
N GLY A 159 17.84 28.23 -9.41
CA GLY A 159 17.86 29.61 -8.94
C GLY A 159 16.80 29.95 -7.89
N PHE A 160 16.21 28.96 -7.20
CA PHE A 160 15.29 29.23 -6.09
C PHE A 160 16.01 30.02 -4.98
N PRO A 161 15.48 31.17 -4.52
CA PRO A 161 16.22 32.04 -3.61
C PRO A 161 16.56 31.38 -2.27
N PRO A 162 17.76 31.63 -1.70
CA PRO A 162 18.13 31.04 -0.41
C PRO A 162 17.22 31.48 0.74
N ILE A 163 16.83 30.53 1.59
CA ILE A 163 15.96 30.77 2.76
C ILE A 163 16.74 30.49 4.05
N THR A 164 16.60 31.40 5.02
CA THR A 164 17.26 31.30 6.34
C THR A 164 16.30 30.70 7.37
N TRP A 165 16.76 29.68 8.08
CA TRP A 165 16.02 28.96 9.11
C TRP A 165 16.75 29.06 10.45
N PRO A 166 16.03 29.26 11.57
CA PRO A 166 16.67 29.38 12.89
C PRO A 166 17.21 28.03 13.37
N VAL A 167 18.30 28.10 14.14
CA VAL A 167 18.84 27.00 14.94
C VAL A 167 18.67 27.35 16.41
N CYS A 168 17.92 26.53 17.15
CA CYS A 168 17.72 26.65 18.59
C CYS A 168 18.31 25.44 19.30
N GLU A 169 19.22 25.66 20.25
CA GLU A 169 19.85 24.61 21.07
C GLU A 169 20.36 23.45 20.22
N SER A 170 21.12 23.78 19.18
CA SER A 170 21.67 22.85 18.18
C SER A 170 20.66 22.17 17.24
N HIS A 171 19.35 22.44 17.34
CA HIS A 171 18.31 21.84 16.48
C HIS A 171 17.79 22.84 15.42
N PHE A 172 17.52 22.35 14.22
CA PHE A 172 16.86 23.13 13.16
C PHE A 172 15.77 22.33 12.45
N LYS A 173 14.76 23.04 11.95
CA LYS A 173 13.71 22.54 11.06
C LYS A 173 13.63 23.51 9.88
N ALA A 174 13.57 22.97 8.67
CA ALA A 174 13.57 23.77 7.44
C ALA A 174 12.66 23.14 6.38
N LEU A 175 11.90 23.97 5.67
CA LEU A 175 11.14 23.54 4.51
C LEU A 175 12.00 23.73 3.25
N VAL A 176 12.00 22.74 2.37
CA VAL A 176 12.65 22.81 1.06
C VAL A 176 11.63 22.64 -0.06
N TYR A 177 11.76 23.51 -1.07
CA TYR A 177 10.94 23.52 -2.26
C TYR A 177 11.61 22.72 -3.38
N LEU A 178 10.88 21.76 -3.95
CA LEU A 178 11.39 20.78 -4.90
C LEU A 178 10.75 20.93 -6.27
N GLN A 179 11.53 20.70 -7.32
CA GLN A 179 11.07 20.52 -8.69
C GLN A 179 11.26 19.07 -9.14
N PRO A 180 10.46 18.55 -10.10
CA PRO A 180 10.66 17.23 -10.68
C PRO A 180 12.10 17.02 -11.19
N GLY A 181 12.75 15.93 -10.76
CA GLY A 181 14.15 15.65 -11.06
C GLY A 181 15.12 15.84 -9.88
N PRO A 182 16.43 16.01 -10.14
CA PRO A 182 17.45 16.17 -9.11
C PRO A 182 17.50 17.61 -8.57
N ASN A 183 17.33 17.75 -7.26
CA ASN A 183 17.37 19.01 -6.52
C ASN A 183 18.66 19.07 -5.69
N LYS A 184 19.47 20.13 -5.82
CA LYS A 184 20.81 20.20 -5.22
C LYS A 184 20.89 21.32 -4.18
N PHE A 185 20.93 20.93 -2.91
CA PHE A 185 20.95 21.84 -1.77
C PHE A 185 22.34 22.01 -1.18
N ARG A 186 22.62 23.23 -0.72
CA ARG A 186 23.67 23.55 0.24
C ARG A 186 23.04 24.14 1.50
N LEU A 187 23.49 23.67 2.65
CA LEU A 187 23.07 24.11 3.98
C LEU A 187 24.27 24.76 4.68
N ASP A 188 24.23 26.06 4.88
CA ASP A 188 25.31 26.83 5.50
C ASP A 188 24.92 27.29 6.91
N PHE A 189 25.65 26.83 7.92
CA PHE A 189 25.44 27.26 9.31
C PHE A 189 26.26 28.52 9.66
N SER A 190 25.62 29.45 10.36
CA SER A 190 26.25 30.65 10.92
C SER A 190 25.79 30.86 12.36
N SER A 191 26.67 31.36 13.23
CA SER A 191 26.34 31.69 14.62
C SER A 191 27.14 32.89 15.11
N PRO A 192 26.52 33.85 15.84
CA PRO A 192 27.26 34.92 16.52
C PRO A 192 28.35 34.42 17.47
N LYS A 193 28.29 33.15 17.91
CA LYS A 193 29.29 32.51 18.78
C LYS A 193 30.47 31.89 18.02
N LEU A 194 30.47 31.88 16.68
CA LEU A 194 31.52 31.26 15.86
C LEU A 194 32.21 32.26 14.93
N VAL A 195 33.54 32.17 14.91
CA VAL A 195 34.43 32.96 14.03
C VAL A 195 34.15 32.61 12.56
N ASN A 196 34.30 33.58 11.66
CA ASN A 196 34.07 33.47 10.21
C ASN A 196 32.61 33.18 9.76
N SER A 197 31.63 33.28 10.66
CA SER A 197 30.19 33.14 10.34
C SER A 197 29.65 34.14 9.30
N SER A 198 30.36 35.23 9.04
CA SER A 198 30.04 36.28 8.05
C SER A 198 31.00 36.31 6.85
N SER A 199 31.86 35.30 6.69
CA SER A 199 32.73 35.19 5.52
C SER A 199 31.94 34.79 4.27
N SER A 200 32.39 35.21 3.09
CA SER A 200 31.77 34.87 1.80
C SER A 200 31.83 33.38 1.44
N ASN A 201 32.50 32.57 2.26
CA ASN A 201 32.63 31.13 2.07
C ASN A 201 32.52 30.42 3.44
N PRO A 202 31.28 30.20 3.93
CA PRO A 202 31.04 29.65 5.26
C PRO A 202 31.65 28.26 5.44
N ILE A 203 32.44 28.11 6.50
CA ILE A 203 33.21 26.90 6.84
C ILE A 203 32.29 25.75 7.31
N HIS A 204 31.07 26.07 7.74
CA HIS A 204 30.11 25.15 8.34
C HIS A 204 29.02 24.72 7.35
N ALA A 205 29.43 24.16 6.21
CA ALA A 205 28.54 23.77 5.11
C ALA A 205 28.26 22.25 5.09
N SER A 206 27.07 21.86 4.63
CA SER A 206 26.77 20.52 4.14
C SER A 206 25.97 20.56 2.83
N TYR A 207 25.94 19.44 2.11
CA TYR A 207 25.29 19.30 0.81
C TYR A 207 24.27 18.18 0.88
N LEU A 208 23.19 18.31 0.10
CA LEU A 208 22.14 17.30 -0.01
C LEU A 208 21.54 17.29 -1.43
N THR A 209 21.56 16.13 -2.09
CA THR A 209 20.85 15.90 -3.37
C THR A 209 19.59 15.07 -3.12
N LEU A 210 18.45 15.53 -3.64
CA LEU A 210 17.15 14.83 -3.55
C LEU A 210 16.51 14.68 -4.93
N HIS A 211 15.93 13.51 -5.21
CA HIS A 211 15.23 13.24 -6.47
C HIS A 211 13.72 13.29 -6.25
N MET A 212 13.04 14.30 -6.79
CA MET A 212 11.59 14.43 -6.71
C MET A 212 10.95 13.79 -7.95
N LEU A 213 10.00 12.87 -7.74
CA LEU A 213 9.23 12.22 -8.79
C LEU A 213 7.72 12.46 -8.57
N PRO A 214 7.04 13.24 -9.43
CA PRO A 214 5.63 13.58 -9.23
C PRO A 214 4.72 12.36 -9.40
N THR A 215 3.70 12.25 -8.55
CA THR A 215 2.72 11.15 -8.50
C THR A 215 1.59 11.31 -9.53
N MET A 216 1.91 11.50 -10.81
CA MET A 216 0.92 11.83 -11.86
C MET A 216 -0.26 10.84 -11.97
N ASN A 217 -0.07 9.59 -11.56
CA ASN A 217 -1.11 8.54 -11.56
C ASN A 217 -2.03 8.58 -10.33
N ALA A 218 -1.82 9.49 -9.38
CA ALA A 218 -2.66 9.69 -8.20
C ALA A 218 -3.61 10.89 -8.43
N PRO A 219 -4.88 10.79 -8.00
CA PRO A 219 -5.81 11.92 -8.08
C PRO A 219 -5.31 13.08 -7.20
N PRO A 220 -5.35 14.33 -7.69
CA PRO A 220 -4.95 15.48 -6.91
C PRO A 220 -5.99 15.82 -5.83
N LEU A 221 -5.53 16.45 -4.75
CA LEU A 221 -6.38 17.31 -3.93
C LEU A 221 -6.49 18.67 -4.65
N GLN A 222 -7.72 19.07 -4.98
CA GLN A 222 -8.01 20.39 -5.51
C GLN A 222 -8.17 21.39 -4.38
N LEU A 223 -7.63 22.59 -4.57
CA LEU A 223 -7.80 23.72 -3.66
C LEU A 223 -8.77 24.71 -4.30
N ALA A 224 -9.82 25.08 -3.58
CA ALA A 224 -10.80 26.06 -4.04
C ALA A 224 -11.04 27.16 -2.99
N ILE A 225 -11.27 28.38 -3.46
CA ILE A 225 -11.77 29.49 -2.67
C ILE A 225 -13.20 29.77 -3.14
N LEU A 226 -14.17 29.61 -2.25
CA LEU A 226 -15.58 29.90 -2.52
C LEU A 226 -15.96 31.25 -1.93
N LEU A 227 -16.62 32.08 -2.73
CA LEU A 227 -17.15 33.38 -2.34
C LEU A 227 -18.56 33.62 -2.88
N GLY A 228 -19.33 34.50 -2.25
CA GLY A 228 -20.65 34.93 -2.71
C GLY A 228 -20.58 35.67 -4.06
N LYS A 229 -21.67 35.66 -4.82
CA LYS A 229 -21.75 36.33 -6.14
C LYS A 229 -21.37 37.81 -6.07
N ASP A 230 -21.80 38.49 -5.01
CA ASP A 230 -21.60 39.90 -4.68
C ASP A 230 -20.39 40.15 -3.75
N SER A 231 -19.57 39.14 -3.49
CA SER A 231 -18.44 39.26 -2.57
C SER A 231 -17.38 40.28 -3.05
N PRO A 232 -16.88 41.15 -2.15
CA PRO A 232 -15.73 42.03 -2.39
C PRO A 232 -14.41 41.26 -2.48
N ALA A 233 -14.42 39.94 -2.24
CA ALA A 233 -13.26 39.05 -2.24
C ALA A 233 -12.16 39.46 -1.24
N THR A 234 -12.59 39.79 -0.02
CA THR A 234 -11.73 40.15 1.12
C THR A 234 -12.04 39.27 2.34
N PHE A 235 -11.04 39.00 3.17
CA PHE A 235 -11.18 38.29 4.45
C PHE A 235 -10.92 39.22 5.66
N ASP A 236 -11.31 38.76 6.85
CA ASP A 236 -11.14 39.53 8.09
C ASP A 236 -9.66 39.65 8.50
N ALA A 237 -9.25 40.87 8.84
CA ALA A 237 -7.92 41.18 9.34
C ALA A 237 -7.96 42.43 10.23
N ALA A 238 -7.10 42.50 11.25
CA ALA A 238 -6.94 43.73 12.03
C ALA A 238 -6.44 44.88 11.11
N PRO A 239 -6.92 46.14 11.25
CA PRO A 239 -6.65 47.22 10.30
C PRO A 239 -5.17 47.43 9.96
N ALA A 240 -4.29 47.46 10.97
CA ALA A 240 -2.85 47.62 10.78
C ALA A 240 -2.18 46.44 10.04
N ARG A 241 -2.79 45.24 10.07
CA ARG A 241 -2.33 44.09 9.28
C ARG A 241 -2.88 44.14 7.86
N ALA A 242 -4.14 44.56 7.68
CA ALA A 242 -4.75 44.77 6.38
C ALA A 242 -3.99 45.83 5.56
N GLU A 243 -3.54 46.92 6.18
CA GLU A 243 -2.71 47.95 5.55
C GLU A 243 -1.31 47.42 5.15
N ARG A 244 -0.71 46.58 5.98
CA ARG A 244 0.67 46.05 5.77
C ARG A 244 0.75 44.89 4.79
N GLU A 245 -0.20 43.96 4.82
CA GLU A 245 -0.15 42.68 4.07
C GLU A 245 -1.22 42.56 2.98
N GLY A 246 -2.25 43.42 3.03
CA GLY A 246 -3.48 43.28 2.25
C GLY A 246 -4.39 42.14 2.75
N ASN A 247 -5.70 42.32 2.63
CA ASN A 247 -6.70 41.30 2.96
C ASN A 247 -7.57 40.86 1.77
N GLY A 248 -7.12 41.13 0.54
CA GLY A 248 -7.82 40.75 -0.70
C GLY A 248 -7.48 39.34 -1.21
N LEU A 249 -8.19 38.94 -2.26
CA LEU A 249 -8.13 37.61 -2.90
C LEU A 249 -6.71 37.12 -3.21
N GLU A 250 -5.83 37.97 -3.77
CA GLU A 250 -4.44 37.59 -4.10
C GLU A 250 -3.60 37.29 -2.85
N THR A 251 -3.89 37.91 -1.70
CA THR A 251 -3.28 37.52 -0.43
C THR A 251 -3.91 36.22 0.09
N ALA A 252 -5.23 36.05 -0.04
CA ALA A 252 -5.93 34.83 0.36
C ALA A 252 -5.43 33.58 -0.40
N ILE A 253 -5.26 33.67 -1.72
CA ILE A 253 -4.71 32.60 -2.58
C ILE A 253 -3.32 32.19 -2.09
N ARG A 254 -2.43 33.16 -1.84
CA ARG A 254 -1.06 32.88 -1.35
C ARG A 254 -1.06 32.22 0.03
N LYS A 255 -1.81 32.78 0.98
CA LYS A 255 -1.93 32.23 2.35
C LYS A 255 -2.53 30.81 2.35
N PHE A 256 -3.55 30.56 1.53
CA PHE A 256 -4.16 29.23 1.42
C PHE A 256 -3.24 28.21 0.73
N ARG A 257 -2.57 28.59 -0.36
CA ARG A 257 -1.56 27.76 -1.03
C ARG A 257 -0.41 27.37 -0.09
N MET A 258 0.06 28.32 0.72
CA MET A 258 1.12 28.06 1.70
C MET A 258 0.65 27.09 2.80
N ALA A 259 -0.57 27.24 3.32
CA ALA A 259 -1.17 26.26 4.24
C ALA A 259 -1.22 24.86 3.62
N ALA A 260 -1.63 24.74 2.36
CA ALA A 260 -1.67 23.46 1.65
C ALA A 260 -0.28 22.82 1.49
N TYR A 261 0.76 23.61 1.19
CA TYR A 261 2.15 23.12 1.17
C TYR A 261 2.65 22.67 2.56
N LEU A 262 2.24 23.33 3.64
CA LEU A 262 2.51 22.88 5.01
C LEU A 262 1.83 21.54 5.30
N TRP A 263 0.57 21.35 4.88
CA TRP A 263 -0.14 20.07 5.01
C TRP A 263 0.55 18.92 4.29
N GLN A 264 1.03 19.18 3.06
CA GLN A 264 1.76 18.19 2.26
C GLN A 264 3.09 17.80 2.94
N ALA A 265 3.85 18.78 3.43
CA ALA A 265 5.13 18.56 4.10
C ALA A 265 4.95 17.81 5.44
N PHE A 266 3.98 18.22 6.25
CA PHE A 266 3.58 17.56 7.50
C PHE A 266 3.22 16.10 7.23
N THR A 267 2.27 15.86 6.32
CA THR A 267 1.73 14.52 6.09
C THR A 267 2.77 13.57 5.51
N ALA A 268 3.62 14.04 4.59
CA ALA A 268 4.72 13.25 4.05
C ALA A 268 5.72 12.79 5.12
N GLU A 269 6.04 13.65 6.08
CA GLU A 269 6.96 13.34 7.18
C GLU A 269 6.31 12.44 8.24
N GLN A 270 5.04 12.65 8.58
CA GLN A 270 4.29 11.74 9.48
C GLN A 270 4.19 10.33 8.90
N MET A 271 3.83 10.18 7.61
CA MET A 271 3.79 8.89 6.92
C MET A 271 5.16 8.18 6.93
N TRP A 272 6.26 8.94 6.78
CA TRP A 272 7.62 8.42 6.89
C TRP A 272 7.94 7.93 8.31
N ARG A 273 7.63 8.73 9.35
CA ARG A 273 7.85 8.37 10.77
C ARG A 273 7.08 7.11 11.17
N HIS A 274 5.88 6.91 10.64
CA HIS A 274 5.08 5.70 10.80
C HIS A 274 5.54 4.49 9.96
N ARG A 275 6.68 4.61 9.25
CA ARG A 275 7.30 3.58 8.40
C ARG A 275 6.45 3.13 7.20
N LEU A 276 5.51 3.96 6.74
CA LEU A 276 4.62 3.66 5.61
C LEU A 276 5.15 4.21 4.27
N GLY A 277 6.39 4.68 4.24
CA GLY A 277 6.97 5.42 3.12
C GLY A 277 6.53 6.89 3.14
N ARG A 278 7.27 7.74 2.42
CA ARG A 278 7.04 9.19 2.38
C ARG A 278 5.92 9.53 1.40
N ARG A 279 4.68 9.41 1.88
CA ARG A 279 3.43 9.55 1.10
C ARG A 279 2.70 10.84 1.44
N ALA A 280 2.22 11.55 0.43
CA ALA A 280 1.28 12.65 0.57
C ALA A 280 0.44 12.78 -0.70
N PHE A 281 -0.69 13.48 -0.60
CA PHE A 281 -1.46 13.92 -1.75
C PHE A 281 -0.69 14.95 -2.59
N ARG A 282 -0.90 14.91 -3.90
CA ARG A 282 -0.45 15.96 -4.83
C ARG A 282 -1.54 17.02 -5.00
N PHE A 283 -1.16 18.18 -5.53
CA PHE A 283 -2.10 19.21 -5.98
C PHE A 283 -2.21 19.19 -7.52
N GLU A 284 -3.27 19.77 -8.07
CA GLU A 284 -3.20 20.30 -9.43
C GLU A 284 -2.20 21.47 -9.43
N GLU A 285 -1.43 21.62 -10.50
CA GLU A 285 -0.42 22.67 -10.62
C GLU A 285 -0.66 23.53 -11.85
N GLU A 286 -0.37 24.82 -11.72
CA GLU A 286 -0.44 25.81 -12.79
C GLU A 286 0.88 26.58 -12.90
N TRP A 287 1.22 27.04 -14.10
CA TRP A 287 2.40 27.88 -14.33
C TRP A 287 2.02 29.35 -14.09
N THR A 288 2.47 29.93 -12.98
CA THR A 288 2.07 31.26 -12.52
C THR A 288 3.23 31.99 -11.84
N GLN A 289 3.04 33.24 -11.41
CA GLN A 289 4.06 34.00 -10.69
C GLN A 289 4.37 33.30 -9.35
N GLY A 290 5.66 33.11 -9.05
CA GLY A 290 6.12 32.42 -7.86
C GLY A 290 5.62 33.12 -6.59
N SER A 291 4.89 32.37 -5.78
CA SER A 291 4.32 32.80 -4.50
C SER A 291 5.06 32.21 -3.30
N SER A 292 5.68 31.05 -3.50
CA SER A 292 6.46 30.31 -2.51
C SER A 292 7.64 31.10 -1.91
N ASN A 293 8.11 32.17 -2.57
CA ASN A 293 9.22 33.02 -2.14
C ASN A 293 8.88 34.50 -2.44
N TYR A 294 9.24 35.46 -1.57
CA TYR A 294 8.90 36.88 -1.83
C TYR A 294 9.70 37.49 -2.99
N ARG A 295 10.93 37.04 -3.24
CA ARG A 295 11.78 37.57 -4.33
C ARG A 295 11.30 37.11 -5.70
N ASP A 296 10.78 35.88 -5.78
CA ASP A 296 10.14 35.41 -7.02
C ASP A 296 8.94 36.28 -7.38
N ARG A 297 8.17 36.71 -6.38
CA ARG A 297 7.08 37.68 -6.56
C ARG A 297 7.62 39.04 -7.01
N GLU A 298 8.61 39.61 -6.32
CA GLU A 298 9.20 40.92 -6.67
C GLU A 298 9.85 40.96 -8.06
N HIS A 299 10.46 39.87 -8.51
CA HIS A 299 11.11 39.77 -9.81
C HIS A 299 10.20 39.24 -10.92
N GLY A 300 8.96 38.82 -10.62
CA GLY A 300 8.05 38.22 -11.59
C GLY A 300 8.48 36.83 -12.07
N THR A 301 9.30 36.11 -11.29
CA THR A 301 9.77 34.76 -11.62
C THR A 301 8.59 33.80 -11.68
N MET A 302 8.34 33.20 -12.85
CA MET A 302 7.29 32.20 -13.01
C MET A 302 7.75 30.85 -12.46
N ARG A 303 6.85 30.13 -11.77
CA ARG A 303 7.04 28.76 -11.29
C ARG A 303 5.76 27.94 -11.49
N SER A 304 5.90 26.62 -11.55
CA SER A 304 4.78 25.72 -11.35
C SER A 304 4.37 25.86 -9.87
N GLU A 305 3.12 26.17 -9.56
CA GLU A 305 2.60 26.35 -8.20
C GLU A 305 1.27 25.58 -8.05
N ALA A 306 0.87 25.20 -6.83
CA ALA A 306 -0.42 24.54 -6.62
C ALA A 306 -1.57 25.48 -7.02
N ARG A 307 -2.46 24.99 -7.88
CA ARG A 307 -3.59 25.75 -8.41
C ARG A 307 -4.63 26.00 -7.33
N VAL A 308 -5.20 27.21 -7.31
CA VAL A 308 -6.29 27.58 -6.41
C VAL A 308 -7.48 28.07 -7.24
N HIS A 309 -8.55 27.29 -7.29
CA HIS A 309 -9.75 27.59 -8.07
C HIS A 309 -10.60 28.63 -7.35
N VAL A 310 -10.86 29.77 -8.00
CA VAL A 310 -11.75 30.80 -7.46
C VAL A 310 -13.18 30.56 -7.98
N ILE A 311 -14.10 30.22 -7.07
CA ILE A 311 -15.48 29.84 -7.38
C ILE A 311 -16.41 30.90 -6.80
N ARG A 312 -17.29 31.48 -7.64
CA ARG A 312 -18.41 32.32 -7.17
C ARG A 312 -19.67 31.45 -7.03
N SER A 313 -20.24 31.47 -5.82
CA SER A 313 -21.52 30.84 -5.48
C SER A 313 -22.69 31.57 -6.16
N ASP A 314 -23.83 30.89 -6.30
CA ASP A 314 -25.11 31.51 -6.67
C ASP A 314 -25.72 32.31 -5.51
N LYS A 315 -25.22 32.12 -4.27
CA LYS A 315 -25.65 32.84 -3.06
C LYS A 315 -24.92 34.18 -2.91
N THR A 316 -25.60 35.14 -2.29
CA THR A 316 -25.01 36.39 -1.80
C THR A 316 -24.15 36.15 -0.55
N VAL A 317 -23.25 37.10 -0.25
CA VAL A 317 -22.54 37.14 1.05
C VAL A 317 -23.52 37.16 2.22
N ALA A 318 -24.66 37.87 2.10
CA ALA A 318 -25.69 37.90 3.14
C ALA A 318 -26.33 36.50 3.39
N GLU A 319 -26.63 35.75 2.33
CA GLU A 319 -27.15 34.38 2.43
C GLU A 319 -26.11 33.38 2.98
N LEU A 320 -24.82 33.60 2.71
CA LEU A 320 -23.73 32.79 3.27
C LEU A 320 -23.48 33.12 4.76
N ARG A 321 -23.62 34.40 5.15
CA ARG A 321 -23.41 34.90 6.52
C ARG A 321 -24.64 34.81 7.43
N ASP A 322 -25.72 34.15 7.01
CA ASP A 322 -26.92 33.98 7.82
C ASP A 322 -26.58 33.33 9.19
N LEU A 323 -26.94 34.01 10.28
CA LEU A 323 -26.74 33.53 11.64
C LEU A 323 -27.47 32.21 11.92
N ASN A 324 -28.54 31.89 11.18
CA ASN A 324 -29.24 30.60 11.27
C ASN A 324 -28.47 29.44 10.62
N ARG A 325 -27.40 29.74 9.87
CA ARG A 325 -26.47 28.77 9.26
C ARG A 325 -25.10 28.71 9.95
N ALA A 326 -24.78 29.67 10.81
CA ALA A 326 -23.52 29.69 11.53
C ALA A 326 -23.39 28.46 12.46
N GLN A 327 -22.44 27.56 12.16
CA GLN A 327 -22.28 26.27 12.86
C GLN A 327 -22.06 26.44 14.37
N GLN A 328 -21.36 27.51 14.77
CA GLN A 328 -21.09 27.86 16.17
C GLN A 328 -22.31 28.43 16.92
N ASN A 329 -23.35 28.90 16.23
CA ASN A 329 -24.55 29.42 16.87
C ASN A 329 -25.37 28.25 17.46
N SER A 330 -25.55 28.23 18.78
CA SER A 330 -26.34 27.18 19.45
C SER A 330 -27.81 27.20 19.03
N LYS A 331 -28.36 28.36 18.65
CA LYS A 331 -29.77 28.59 18.25
C LYS A 331 -30.04 28.35 16.76
N ALA A 332 -29.00 28.16 15.95
CA ALA A 332 -29.15 27.93 14.51
C ALA A 332 -29.87 26.60 14.22
N THR A 333 -30.76 26.62 13.23
CA THR A 333 -31.57 25.47 12.78
C THR A 333 -31.09 24.88 11.45
N ASP A 334 -30.24 25.58 10.70
CA ASP A 334 -29.80 25.25 9.34
C ASP A 334 -28.26 25.15 9.25
N LYS A 335 -27.62 24.56 10.27
CA LYS A 335 -26.15 24.59 10.48
C LYS A 335 -25.33 23.92 9.38
N ASP A 336 -25.91 22.94 8.69
CA ASP A 336 -25.22 22.13 7.69
C ASP A 336 -25.36 22.67 6.26
N ALA A 337 -26.17 23.72 6.05
CA ALA A 337 -26.46 24.25 4.71
C ALA A 337 -25.24 24.74 3.94
N LEU A 338 -24.22 25.26 4.62
CA LEU A 338 -22.98 25.71 3.99
C LEU A 338 -22.25 24.56 3.27
N PHE A 339 -22.36 23.33 3.76
CA PHE A 339 -21.77 22.14 3.11
C PHE A 339 -22.51 21.78 1.81
N GLY A 340 -23.84 21.85 1.81
CA GLY A 340 -24.66 21.68 0.60
C GLY A 340 -24.36 22.77 -0.45
N ILE A 341 -24.36 24.04 -0.05
CA ILE A 341 -24.07 25.18 -0.93
C ILE A 341 -22.67 25.07 -1.54
N ALA A 342 -21.66 24.69 -0.75
CA ALA A 342 -20.31 24.48 -1.25
C ALA A 342 -20.22 23.28 -2.20
N ALA A 343 -20.87 22.15 -1.87
CA ALA A 343 -20.90 20.97 -2.72
C ALA A 343 -21.54 21.26 -4.09
N ASP A 344 -22.64 22.01 -4.14
CA ASP A 344 -23.31 22.37 -5.38
C ASP A 344 -22.48 23.34 -6.22
N ALA A 345 -21.88 24.38 -5.61
CA ALA A 345 -20.99 25.31 -6.31
C ALA A 345 -19.75 24.59 -6.88
N VAL A 346 -19.14 23.68 -6.12
CA VAL A 346 -18.00 22.87 -6.56
C VAL A 346 -18.39 21.90 -7.69
N LYS A 347 -19.54 21.22 -7.59
CA LYS A 347 -20.06 20.34 -8.66
C LYS A 347 -20.31 21.09 -9.95
N ASN A 348 -20.94 22.26 -9.87
CA ASN A 348 -21.23 23.11 -11.04
C ASN A 348 -19.95 23.64 -11.69
N TYR A 349 -18.90 23.92 -10.91
CA TYR A 349 -17.61 24.39 -11.42
C TYR A 349 -16.78 23.29 -12.09
N PHE A 350 -16.61 22.13 -11.45
CA PHE A 350 -15.78 21.04 -11.99
C PHE A 350 -16.52 20.13 -12.99
N ASN A 351 -17.86 20.11 -12.95
CA ASN A 351 -18.73 19.28 -13.79
C ASN A 351 -18.23 17.81 -13.95
N PRO A 352 -18.06 17.07 -12.83
CA PRO A 352 -17.44 15.75 -12.85
C PRO A 352 -18.29 14.72 -13.60
N LEU A 353 -17.63 13.77 -14.28
CA LEU A 353 -18.32 12.64 -14.92
C LEU A 353 -18.89 11.67 -13.87
N PRO A 354 -20.02 10.99 -14.12
CA PRO A 354 -20.57 10.00 -13.18
C PRO A 354 -19.55 8.91 -12.80
N GLY A 355 -19.33 8.68 -11.51
CA GLY A 355 -18.31 7.75 -10.98
C GLY A 355 -16.90 8.32 -10.89
N GLN A 356 -16.65 9.54 -11.37
CA GLN A 356 -15.35 10.22 -11.23
C GLN A 356 -15.27 10.87 -9.85
N LYS A 357 -14.48 10.28 -8.95
CA LYS A 357 -14.22 10.88 -7.63
C LYS A 357 -13.35 12.12 -7.75
N HIS A 358 -13.79 13.20 -7.12
CA HIS A 358 -13.04 14.45 -6.96
C HIS A 358 -12.78 14.71 -5.48
N TYR A 359 -11.61 15.27 -5.17
CA TYR A 359 -11.19 15.60 -3.81
C TYR A 359 -10.96 17.11 -3.77
N VAL A 360 -11.80 17.86 -3.04
CA VAL A 360 -11.77 19.33 -3.04
C VAL A 360 -11.76 19.88 -1.61
N SER A 361 -10.70 20.60 -1.25
CA SER A 361 -10.61 21.41 -0.02
C SER A 361 -11.00 22.86 -0.36
N VAL A 362 -12.00 23.38 0.34
CA VAL A 362 -12.63 24.68 0.08
C VAL A 362 -12.41 25.63 1.24
N LEU A 363 -11.82 26.78 0.94
CA LEU A 363 -11.82 27.94 1.84
C LEU A 363 -13.02 28.84 1.53
N LEU A 364 -13.92 29.00 2.49
CA LEU A 364 -15.02 29.97 2.45
C LEU A 364 -14.44 31.36 2.73
N LEU A 365 -14.25 32.17 1.67
CA LEU A 365 -13.56 33.46 1.76
C LEU A 365 -14.34 34.49 2.57
N ASP A 366 -15.67 34.44 2.48
CA ASP A 366 -16.56 35.40 3.12
C ASP A 366 -16.89 35.05 4.59
N ALA A 367 -16.16 34.14 5.24
CA ALA A 367 -16.31 33.96 6.68
C ALA A 367 -16.00 35.27 7.43
N HIS A 368 -16.79 35.61 8.45
CA HIS A 368 -16.72 36.91 9.12
C HIS A 368 -17.08 36.85 10.60
N TRP A 369 -16.28 37.53 11.42
CA TRP A 369 -16.49 37.71 12.85
C TRP A 369 -17.56 38.77 13.13
N ASP A 370 -18.77 38.33 13.47
CA ASP A 370 -19.82 39.23 13.94
C ASP A 370 -19.56 39.57 15.42
N VAL A 371 -19.04 40.78 15.64
CA VAL A 371 -18.72 41.32 16.98
C VAL A 371 -19.96 41.43 17.88
N ASN A 372 -21.16 41.64 17.33
CA ASN A 372 -22.40 41.75 18.11
C ASN A 372 -22.92 40.37 18.54
N ALA A 373 -22.86 39.39 17.62
CA ALA A 373 -23.25 38.01 17.89
C ALA A 373 -22.15 37.19 18.60
N GLN A 374 -20.92 37.71 18.68
CA GLN A 374 -19.71 37.01 19.16
C GLN A 374 -19.56 35.63 18.49
N THR A 375 -19.85 35.56 17.18
CA THR A 375 -19.98 34.31 16.41
C THR A 375 -19.37 34.49 15.02
N ILE A 376 -18.72 33.45 14.49
CA ILE A 376 -18.23 33.46 13.12
C ILE A 376 -19.37 33.08 12.15
N THR A 377 -19.76 34.03 11.31
CA THR A 377 -20.72 33.87 10.21
C THR A 377 -20.01 33.41 8.93
N GLY A 378 -20.71 32.76 7.98
CA GLY A 378 -20.09 32.29 6.73
C GLY A 378 -19.03 31.20 6.91
N HIS A 379 -18.97 30.58 8.09
CA HIS A 379 -18.05 29.51 8.44
C HIS A 379 -18.80 28.24 8.81
N ALA A 380 -18.37 27.15 8.18
CA ALA A 380 -18.47 25.81 8.73
C ALA A 380 -17.10 25.13 8.63
N ALA A 381 -16.83 24.22 9.56
CA ALA A 381 -15.77 23.22 9.56
C ALA A 381 -16.46 21.87 9.42
N LEU A 382 -16.44 21.32 8.20
CA LEU A 382 -17.08 20.05 7.86
C LEU A 382 -16.31 19.36 6.72
N GLY A 383 -16.09 18.05 6.84
CA GLY A 383 -15.53 17.22 5.78
C GLY A 383 -16.28 15.90 5.62
N GLY A 384 -16.31 15.37 4.39
CA GLY A 384 -17.03 14.15 4.08
C GLY A 384 -17.27 13.98 2.57
N ASN A 385 -18.43 13.41 2.20
CA ASN A 385 -18.77 13.14 0.81
C ASN A 385 -20.22 13.49 0.44
N VAL A 386 -20.44 13.82 -0.84
CA VAL A 386 -21.76 14.08 -1.42
C VAL A 386 -21.86 13.39 -2.79
N GLY A 387 -21.98 12.07 -2.75
CA GLY A 387 -21.80 11.20 -3.92
C GLY A 387 -20.31 10.99 -4.21
N ASP A 388 -19.91 11.15 -5.47
CA ASP A 388 -18.51 10.99 -5.87
C ASP A 388 -17.60 12.16 -5.41
N LEU A 389 -18.16 13.33 -5.11
CA LEU A 389 -17.42 14.46 -4.56
C LEU A 389 -17.04 14.21 -3.09
N GLN A 390 -15.74 14.16 -2.80
CA GLN A 390 -15.20 14.25 -1.45
C GLN A 390 -14.84 15.73 -1.19
N LEU A 391 -15.39 16.30 -0.12
CA LEU A 391 -15.39 17.73 0.15
C LEU A 391 -14.94 18.01 1.58
N ALA A 392 -14.09 19.02 1.74
CA ALA A 392 -13.76 19.65 3.02
C ALA A 392 -14.03 21.15 2.90
N ILE A 393 -14.64 21.77 3.90
CA ILE A 393 -14.88 23.21 3.95
C ILE A 393 -14.34 23.81 5.24
N PHE A 394 -13.73 24.99 5.15
CA PHE A 394 -13.28 25.77 6.31
C PHE A 394 -13.38 27.28 6.05
N GLY A 395 -13.47 28.09 7.10
CA GLY A 395 -13.65 29.55 6.99
C GLY A 395 -12.34 30.35 6.96
N SER A 396 -12.36 31.50 6.30
CA SER A 396 -11.23 32.45 6.21
C SER A 396 -10.91 33.25 7.49
N HIS A 397 -11.65 33.06 8.60
CA HIS A 397 -11.54 33.88 9.82
C HIS A 397 -10.12 33.92 10.44
N CYS A 398 -9.35 32.83 10.36
CA CYS A 398 -7.95 32.80 10.79
C CYS A 398 -6.95 33.17 9.70
N LEU A 399 -7.38 33.42 8.45
CA LEU A 399 -6.47 33.51 7.30
C LEU A 399 -5.43 34.63 7.44
N GLN A 400 -5.74 35.72 8.16
CA GLN A 400 -4.79 36.81 8.42
C GLN A 400 -3.50 36.39 9.13
N SER A 401 -3.49 35.32 9.91
CA SER A 401 -2.30 34.85 10.64
C SER A 401 -1.42 33.89 9.84
N TYR A 402 -1.89 33.42 8.67
CA TYR A 402 -1.16 32.45 7.87
C TYR A 402 0.05 33.08 7.15
N PRO A 403 1.14 32.33 6.90
CA PRO A 403 2.25 32.78 6.06
C PRO A 403 1.84 32.86 4.58
N THR A 404 2.38 33.82 3.83
CA THR A 404 2.21 33.93 2.36
C THR A 404 3.31 33.22 1.57
N SER A 405 4.48 32.96 2.17
CA SER A 405 5.64 32.31 1.56
C SER A 405 6.45 31.50 2.60
N PHE A 406 7.46 30.75 2.16
CA PHE A 406 8.26 29.90 3.05
C PHE A 406 9.02 30.68 4.14
N GLU A 407 9.49 31.89 3.84
CA GLU A 407 10.21 32.75 4.79
C GLU A 407 9.32 33.26 5.93
N GLU A 408 8.02 33.35 5.68
CA GLU A 408 7.02 33.81 6.66
C GLU A 408 6.54 32.67 7.59
N VAL A 409 6.86 31.41 7.32
CA VAL A 409 6.40 30.25 8.11
C VAL A 409 6.86 30.35 9.57
N VAL A 410 8.14 30.63 9.82
CA VAL A 410 8.66 30.78 11.19
C VAL A 410 8.11 32.05 11.87
N PRO A 411 8.12 33.25 11.24
CA PRO A 411 7.43 34.43 11.77
C PRO A 411 5.97 34.17 12.13
N ALA A 412 5.15 33.61 11.24
CA ALA A 412 3.73 33.34 11.49
C ALA A 412 3.51 32.42 12.69
N PHE A 413 4.32 31.36 12.82
CA PHE A 413 4.26 30.41 13.93
C PHE A 413 4.98 30.86 15.22
N THR A 414 5.51 32.09 15.27
CA THR A 414 6.11 32.70 16.47
C THR A 414 5.58 34.12 16.77
N ASP A 415 4.59 34.60 16.00
CA ASP A 415 3.97 35.91 16.17
C ASP A 415 3.05 35.96 17.41
N CYS A 416 3.60 36.47 18.51
CA CYS A 416 2.89 36.72 19.77
C CYS A 416 1.99 37.97 19.75
N THR A 417 1.71 38.60 18.60
CA THR A 417 0.75 39.72 18.52
C THR A 417 -0.60 39.27 19.11
N PRO A 418 -1.14 39.96 20.14
CA PRO A 418 -2.41 39.59 20.74
C PRO A 418 -3.58 39.68 19.76
N THR A 419 -4.54 38.76 19.89
CA THR A 419 -5.74 38.73 19.05
C THR A 419 -6.74 39.81 19.49
N ASP A 420 -7.04 40.74 18.59
CA ASP A 420 -7.99 41.84 18.83
C ASP A 420 -9.42 41.45 18.43
N THR A 421 -10.22 41.06 19.42
CA THR A 421 -11.62 40.62 19.24
C THR A 421 -12.59 41.71 18.80
N THR A 422 -12.13 42.96 18.64
CA THR A 422 -12.92 44.02 17.99
C THR A 422 -12.93 43.90 16.47
N TYR A 423 -11.99 43.16 15.87
CA TYR A 423 -11.89 42.97 14.42
C TYR A 423 -11.93 41.52 13.96
N VAL A 424 -11.47 40.56 14.78
CA VAL A 424 -11.21 39.18 14.36
C VAL A 424 -11.58 38.15 15.42
N ALA A 425 -11.88 36.93 14.99
CA ALA A 425 -12.26 35.85 15.90
C ALA A 425 -11.08 35.35 16.78
N ASN A 426 -11.42 34.84 17.96
CA ASN A 426 -10.49 34.24 18.93
C ASN A 426 -10.82 32.76 19.24
N ASP A 427 -11.50 32.06 18.32
CA ASP A 427 -11.82 30.62 18.36
C ASP A 427 -12.11 30.05 19.76
N CYS A 428 -13.20 30.51 20.38
CA CYS A 428 -13.63 30.12 21.73
C CYS A 428 -12.59 30.40 22.86
N ASN A 429 -11.76 31.43 22.68
CA ASN A 429 -10.64 31.85 23.54
C ASN A 429 -9.37 30.98 23.49
N ASP A 430 -9.23 30.07 22.51
CA ASP A 430 -8.02 29.25 22.33
C ASP A 430 -6.92 29.91 21.46
N ALA A 431 -7.24 31.03 20.80
CA ALA A 431 -6.43 31.68 19.75
C ALA A 431 -5.87 33.07 20.17
N GLY A 432 -5.50 33.25 21.45
CA GLY A 432 -5.24 34.59 22.03
C GLY A 432 -4.02 35.35 21.47
N SER A 433 -3.26 34.76 20.55
CA SER A 433 -2.22 35.41 19.75
C SER A 433 -2.23 34.92 18.29
N SER A 434 -1.63 35.69 17.38
CA SER A 434 -1.60 35.40 15.94
C SER A 434 -1.07 33.99 15.64
N TRP A 435 -0.01 33.52 16.29
CA TRP A 435 0.52 32.17 16.05
C TRP A 435 -0.43 31.06 16.53
N GLU A 436 -1.20 31.28 17.61
CA GLU A 436 -2.21 30.34 18.09
C GLU A 436 -3.39 30.27 17.11
N ALA A 437 -3.81 31.40 16.55
CA ALA A 437 -4.79 31.45 15.45
C ALA A 437 -4.29 30.75 14.17
N ALA A 438 -3.00 30.88 13.84
CA ALA A 438 -2.40 30.19 12.69
C ALA A 438 -2.43 28.66 12.86
N ASN A 439 -2.09 28.17 14.07
CA ASN A 439 -2.21 26.75 14.41
C ASN A 439 -3.63 26.23 14.27
N ILE A 440 -4.61 26.93 14.86
CA ILE A 440 -6.01 26.50 14.86
C ILE A 440 -6.57 26.51 13.43
N GLY A 441 -6.37 27.58 12.67
CA GLY A 441 -6.86 27.66 11.30
C GLY A 441 -6.22 26.63 10.36
N ILE A 442 -4.89 26.59 10.27
CA ILE A 442 -4.18 25.66 9.36
C ILE A 442 -4.43 24.20 9.78
N GLY A 443 -4.52 23.96 11.09
CA GLY A 443 -4.76 22.66 11.70
C GLY A 443 -6.16 22.12 11.54
N ALA A 444 -7.18 22.92 11.86
CA ALA A 444 -8.58 22.53 11.72
C ALA A 444 -8.96 22.35 10.24
N HIS A 445 -8.45 23.17 9.32
CA HIS A 445 -8.68 22.91 7.90
C HIS A 445 -7.98 21.62 7.41
N LEU A 446 -6.84 21.23 8.01
CA LEU A 446 -6.24 19.91 7.77
C LEU A 446 -7.07 18.76 8.37
N HIS A 447 -7.74 18.97 9.49
CA HIS A 447 -8.70 18.02 10.09
C HIS A 447 -9.88 17.76 9.15
N GLU A 448 -10.52 18.80 8.61
CA GLU A 448 -11.60 18.64 7.61
C GLU A 448 -11.09 17.96 6.33
N THR A 449 -9.86 18.27 5.91
CA THR A 449 -9.20 17.59 4.79
C THR A 449 -8.92 16.11 5.09
N GLY A 450 -8.70 15.75 6.36
CA GLY A 450 -8.62 14.36 6.84
C GLY A 450 -9.96 13.61 6.71
N HIS A 451 -11.08 14.25 7.07
CA HIS A 451 -12.42 13.71 6.83
C HIS A 451 -12.72 13.48 5.34
N LEU A 452 -12.32 14.41 4.46
CA LEU A 452 -12.38 14.25 3.00
C LEU A 452 -11.61 13.03 2.49
N PHE A 453 -10.54 12.61 3.18
CA PHE A 453 -9.78 11.39 2.87
C PHE A 453 -10.29 10.13 3.60
N GLY A 454 -11.41 10.22 4.34
CA GLY A 454 -12.04 9.09 5.03
C GLY A 454 -11.50 8.78 6.43
N CYS A 455 -10.79 9.71 7.07
CA CYS A 455 -10.43 9.59 8.48
C CYS A 455 -11.61 9.99 9.37
N PRO A 456 -12.03 9.17 10.36
CA PRO A 456 -12.96 9.56 11.41
C PRO A 456 -12.23 10.37 12.49
N HIS A 457 -12.96 10.86 13.50
CA HIS A 457 -12.35 11.33 14.75
C HIS A 457 -11.51 10.23 15.42
N GLN A 458 -10.45 10.63 16.11
CA GLN A 458 -9.51 9.74 16.81
C GLN A 458 -9.31 10.19 18.26
N GLU A 459 -8.67 9.36 19.08
CA GLU A 459 -8.33 9.73 20.47
C GLU A 459 -7.17 10.72 20.61
N SER A 460 -6.45 11.00 19.52
CA SER A 460 -5.29 11.91 19.47
C SER A 460 -4.97 12.31 18.03
N GLY A 461 -4.06 13.28 17.87
CA GLY A 461 -3.57 13.77 16.60
C GLY A 461 -4.46 14.83 15.94
N ILE A 462 -4.22 15.05 14.64
CA ILE A 462 -4.97 16.03 13.83
C ILE A 462 -6.48 15.76 13.89
N MET A 463 -6.92 14.49 13.85
CA MET A 463 -8.34 14.09 13.91
C MET A 463 -9.00 14.23 15.29
N LEU A 464 -8.34 14.91 16.24
CA LEU A 464 -8.93 15.42 17.48
C LEU A 464 -8.81 16.95 17.52
N ARG A 465 -7.88 17.49 18.32
CA ARG A 465 -7.59 18.93 18.44
C ARG A 465 -6.10 19.20 18.63
N ASP A 466 -5.23 18.19 18.50
CA ASP A 466 -3.79 18.31 18.82
C ASP A 466 -3.06 19.27 17.87
N TYR A 467 -3.68 19.62 16.74
CA TYR A 467 -3.22 20.65 15.84
C TYR A 467 -3.03 22.05 16.48
N VAL A 468 -3.51 22.27 17.71
CA VAL A 468 -3.18 23.46 18.53
C VAL A 468 -1.68 23.62 18.82
N VAL A 469 -0.86 22.59 18.57
CA VAL A 469 0.62 22.62 18.60
C VAL A 469 1.29 22.29 17.24
N LEU A 470 0.57 22.48 16.13
CA LEU A 470 1.06 22.20 14.76
C LEU A 470 2.36 22.96 14.40
N ASN A 471 2.50 24.21 14.87
CA ASN A 471 3.71 25.02 14.76
C ASN A 471 4.98 24.24 15.10
N ARG A 472 4.95 23.37 16.12
CA ARG A 472 6.11 22.61 16.60
C ARG A 472 6.76 21.75 15.51
N THR A 473 6.01 21.30 14.49
CA THR A 473 6.61 20.58 13.35
C THR A 473 7.45 21.50 12.45
N PHE A 474 7.16 22.80 12.42
CA PHE A 474 7.81 23.77 11.52
C PHE A 474 8.82 24.69 12.21
N VAL A 475 8.74 24.88 13.53
CA VAL A 475 9.68 25.71 14.31
C VAL A 475 10.53 24.85 15.26
N PRO A 476 11.81 25.19 15.50
CA PRO A 476 12.63 24.50 16.50
C PRO A 476 12.38 25.02 17.93
N ARG A 477 11.65 26.13 18.11
CA ARG A 477 11.28 26.68 19.42
C ARG A 477 9.86 27.22 19.38
N GLU A 478 9.02 26.76 20.30
CA GLU A 478 7.68 27.29 20.54
C GLU A 478 7.74 28.65 21.26
N ALA A 479 6.85 29.56 20.90
CA ALA A 479 6.71 30.88 21.51
C ALA A 479 5.85 30.86 22.78
N TYR A 480 5.60 32.01 23.42
CA TYR A 480 4.70 32.09 24.56
C TYR A 480 3.26 31.74 24.15
N SER A 481 2.63 30.79 24.83
CA SER A 481 1.26 30.36 24.60
C SER A 481 0.31 31.11 25.53
N THR A 482 -0.61 31.90 24.97
CA THR A 482 -1.61 32.61 25.77
C THR A 482 -2.69 31.65 26.29
N ARG A 483 -2.95 30.55 25.58
CA ARG A 483 -3.90 29.50 25.98
C ARG A 483 -3.43 28.73 27.21
N THR A 484 -2.18 28.25 27.21
CA THR A 484 -1.63 27.41 28.30
C THR A 484 -0.81 28.19 29.33
N LYS A 485 -0.57 29.50 29.10
CA LYS A 485 0.32 30.37 29.88
C LYS A 485 1.77 29.88 29.97
N SER A 486 2.18 28.95 29.10
CA SER A 486 3.55 28.41 29.06
C SER A 486 4.49 29.38 28.33
N LYS A 487 5.77 29.37 28.71
CA LYS A 487 6.82 30.19 28.07
C LYS A 487 7.28 29.70 26.69
N GLY A 488 6.70 28.61 26.19
CA GLY A 488 7.29 27.85 25.09
C GLY A 488 8.63 27.21 25.49
N GLY A 489 9.32 26.63 24.52
CA GLY A 489 10.54 25.84 24.74
C GLY A 489 11.11 25.29 23.44
N LEU A 490 12.22 24.55 23.53
CA LEU A 490 12.73 23.74 22.43
C LEU A 490 11.63 22.77 21.98
N ALA A 491 11.31 22.74 20.68
CA ALA A 491 10.27 21.89 20.12
C ALA A 491 10.91 20.66 19.44
N LEU A 492 11.00 19.56 20.17
CA LEU A 492 11.52 18.28 19.67
C LEU A 492 10.42 17.47 18.96
N GLN A 493 10.81 16.36 18.35
CA GLN A 493 9.91 15.50 17.58
C GLN A 493 8.79 14.89 18.44
N GLU A 494 9.06 14.64 19.72
CA GLU A 494 8.10 14.13 20.71
C GLU A 494 7.05 15.16 21.16
N ASP A 495 7.32 16.46 20.96
CA ASP A 495 6.40 17.54 21.30
C ASP A 495 5.39 17.86 20.17
N GLU A 496 5.62 17.34 18.96
CA GLU A 496 4.84 17.63 17.75
C GLU A 496 3.49 16.90 17.73
N CYS A 497 2.45 17.53 17.17
CA CYS A 497 1.24 16.80 16.80
C CYS A 497 1.52 15.83 15.63
N GLY A 498 0.68 14.80 15.49
CA GLY A 498 0.80 13.81 14.42
C GLY A 498 -0.53 13.41 13.81
N TRP A 499 -0.47 12.57 12.78
CA TRP A 499 -1.63 11.78 12.34
C TRP A 499 -1.75 10.56 13.26
N HIS A 500 -2.97 10.11 13.60
CA HIS A 500 -3.10 8.90 14.40
C HIS A 500 -2.64 7.68 13.59
N ARG A 501 -2.22 6.60 14.28
CA ARG A 501 -1.76 5.37 13.62
C ARG A 501 -2.83 4.79 12.67
N LEU A 502 -4.09 4.92 13.05
CA LEU A 502 -5.24 4.49 12.25
C LEU A 502 -5.53 5.38 11.03
N ASP A 503 -5.07 6.63 11.02
CA ASP A 503 -5.23 7.56 9.88
C ASP A 503 -4.17 7.29 8.82
N VAL A 504 -2.90 7.14 9.23
CA VAL A 504 -1.81 6.82 8.30
C VAL A 504 -1.99 5.46 7.63
N LEU A 505 -2.65 4.50 8.30
CA LEU A 505 -3.05 3.23 7.68
C LEU A 505 -4.17 3.40 6.65
N ARG A 506 -5.12 4.33 6.85
CA ARG A 506 -6.12 4.71 5.84
C ARG A 506 -5.45 5.38 4.64
N PHE A 507 -4.55 6.34 4.89
CA PHE A 507 -3.80 7.00 3.83
C PHE A 507 -2.98 6.00 2.99
N ARG A 508 -2.36 4.97 3.59
CA ARG A 508 -1.68 3.91 2.82
C ARG A 508 -2.59 3.25 1.77
N ALA A 509 -3.86 3.03 2.11
CA ALA A 509 -4.85 2.43 1.22
C ALA A 509 -5.50 3.44 0.24
N HIS A 510 -5.39 4.74 0.50
CA HIS A 510 -6.13 5.77 -0.21
C HIS A 510 -5.47 6.17 -1.55
N PRO A 511 -6.21 6.24 -2.68
CA PRO A 511 -5.64 6.49 -4.01
C PRO A 511 -4.75 7.73 -4.13
N ALA A 512 -5.10 8.83 -3.45
CA ALA A 512 -4.33 10.09 -3.50
C ALA A 512 -2.92 9.99 -2.88
N PHE A 513 -2.64 8.97 -2.07
CA PHE A 513 -1.36 8.78 -1.35
C PHE A 513 -0.50 7.64 -1.94
N ARG A 514 -0.87 7.16 -3.13
CA ARG A 514 -0.19 6.08 -3.82
C ARG A 514 1.16 6.53 -4.37
N LEU A 515 2.20 5.75 -4.13
CA LEU A 515 3.54 5.96 -4.69
C LEU A 515 3.65 5.30 -6.08
N PRO A 516 4.52 5.80 -6.98
CA PRO A 516 4.74 5.19 -8.30
C PRO A 516 5.28 3.76 -8.22
N SER A 517 5.93 3.39 -7.11
CA SER A 517 6.43 2.04 -6.83
C SER A 517 5.37 1.06 -6.32
N ASP A 518 4.16 1.52 -5.98
CA ASP A 518 3.13 0.64 -5.41
C ASP A 518 2.49 -0.22 -6.49
N PRO A 519 2.21 -1.51 -6.21
CA PRO A 519 1.46 -2.36 -7.13
C PRO A 519 0.08 -1.75 -7.44
N PRO A 520 -0.48 -1.99 -8.64
CA PRO A 520 -1.86 -1.64 -8.95
C PRO A 520 -2.82 -2.26 -7.92
N MET A 521 -3.43 -1.41 -7.11
CA MET A 521 -4.38 -1.81 -6.09
C MET A 521 -5.78 -1.40 -6.54
N ASN A 522 -6.63 -2.40 -6.75
CA ASN A 522 -8.03 -2.19 -7.03
C ASN A 522 -8.77 -1.84 -5.72
N PRO A 523 -9.76 -0.93 -5.74
CA PRO A 523 -10.67 -0.73 -4.61
C PRO A 523 -11.30 -2.06 -4.19
N ASP A 524 -11.37 -2.32 -2.88
CA ASP A 524 -11.81 -3.62 -2.33
C ASP A 524 -13.11 -3.55 -1.54
N ASP A 525 -14.24 -3.59 -2.25
CA ASP A 525 -15.57 -3.71 -1.66
C ASP A 525 -15.93 -5.17 -1.27
N SER A 526 -14.96 -6.10 -1.23
CA SER A 526 -15.22 -7.53 -0.99
C SER A 526 -15.15 -7.96 0.49
N VAL A 527 -14.97 -7.00 1.40
CA VAL A 527 -14.83 -7.27 2.85
C VAL A 527 -16.07 -7.97 3.38
N GLN A 528 -15.87 -9.18 3.91
CA GLN A 528 -16.92 -10.04 4.44
C GLN A 528 -16.53 -10.57 5.82
N ALA A 529 -17.53 -10.90 6.62
CA ALA A 529 -17.36 -11.57 7.89
C ALA A 529 -18.45 -12.63 8.07
N PHE A 530 -18.09 -13.73 8.72
CA PHE A 530 -18.98 -14.86 9.01
C PHE A 530 -18.78 -15.33 10.45
N ALA A 531 -19.85 -15.65 11.15
CA ALA A 531 -19.75 -16.35 12.43
C ALA A 531 -19.29 -17.80 12.21
N THR A 532 -18.41 -18.32 13.07
CA THR A 532 -17.94 -19.71 13.04
C THR A 532 -18.34 -20.48 14.29
N GLU A 533 -18.49 -21.80 14.18
CA GLU A 533 -18.77 -22.68 15.31
C GLU A 533 -17.67 -22.49 16.39
N GLY A 534 -18.08 -22.23 17.63
CA GLY A 534 -17.17 -21.85 18.72
C GLY A 534 -17.10 -20.35 19.05
N GLY A 535 -17.87 -19.49 18.39
CA GLY A 535 -17.98 -18.06 18.76
C GLY A 535 -16.85 -17.17 18.23
N SER A 536 -16.16 -17.64 17.19
CA SER A 536 -15.20 -16.85 16.42
C SER A 536 -15.88 -16.14 15.25
N ILE A 537 -15.21 -15.12 14.70
CA ILE A 537 -15.57 -14.41 13.48
C ILE A 537 -14.48 -14.67 12.45
N LEU A 538 -14.86 -15.19 11.29
CA LEU A 538 -13.99 -15.32 10.13
C LEU A 538 -14.17 -14.11 9.22
N ALA A 539 -13.19 -13.23 9.21
CA ALA A 539 -13.12 -12.06 8.32
C ALA A 539 -12.34 -12.40 7.04
N MET A 540 -12.78 -11.89 5.89
CA MET A 540 -12.14 -12.11 4.59
C MET A 540 -12.17 -10.85 3.72
N ALA A 541 -11.13 -10.64 2.91
CA ALA A 541 -11.06 -9.59 1.90
C ALA A 541 -10.12 -10.00 0.74
N ALA A 542 -10.47 -9.70 -0.50
CA ALA A 542 -9.70 -10.11 -1.68
C ALA A 542 -8.30 -9.49 -1.74
N THR A 543 -8.15 -8.25 -1.27
CA THR A 543 -6.85 -7.56 -1.18
C THR A 543 -6.12 -7.83 0.13
N GLY A 544 -6.74 -8.50 1.11
CA GLY A 544 -6.19 -8.66 2.46
C GLY A 544 -6.89 -7.80 3.50
N ILE A 545 -6.84 -8.22 4.76
CA ILE A 545 -7.20 -7.41 5.92
C ILE A 545 -5.92 -6.69 6.39
N THR A 546 -6.01 -5.38 6.65
CA THR A 546 -4.87 -4.57 7.12
C THR A 546 -4.98 -4.24 8.60
N PHE A 547 -6.18 -3.95 9.12
CA PHE A 547 -6.41 -3.77 10.55
C PHE A 547 -7.87 -4.00 10.94
N VAL A 548 -8.10 -4.22 12.23
CA VAL A 548 -9.43 -4.32 12.85
C VAL A 548 -9.48 -3.38 14.05
N GLU A 549 -10.44 -2.47 14.05
CA GLU A 549 -10.74 -1.50 15.12
C GLU A 549 -11.75 -2.14 16.09
N LEU A 550 -11.61 -1.89 17.40
CA LEU A 550 -12.50 -2.38 18.45
C LEU A 550 -13.17 -1.19 19.16
N PHE A 551 -14.48 -1.30 19.39
CA PHE A 551 -15.31 -0.28 20.05
C PHE A 551 -16.02 -0.90 21.26
N ALA A 552 -15.87 -0.31 22.44
CA ALA A 552 -16.66 -0.74 23.60
C ALA A 552 -18.10 -0.18 23.52
N ASP A 553 -18.93 -0.59 24.48
CA ASP A 553 -20.34 -0.18 24.49
C ASP A 553 -20.50 1.34 24.70
N GLY A 554 -21.09 2.02 23.72
CA GLY A 554 -21.28 3.47 23.74
C GLY A 554 -20.06 4.30 23.32
N GLU A 555 -19.05 3.68 22.71
CA GLU A 555 -17.88 4.39 22.17
C GLU A 555 -17.96 4.57 20.66
N ASP A 556 -17.86 5.82 20.21
CA ASP A 556 -17.74 6.18 18.78
C ASP A 556 -16.27 6.37 18.33
N ILE A 557 -15.32 6.35 19.28
CA ILE A 557 -13.88 6.50 19.06
C ILE A 557 -13.17 5.17 19.33
N CYS A 558 -12.25 4.77 18.44
CA CYS A 558 -11.48 3.54 18.58
C CYS A 558 -10.22 3.75 19.44
N HIS A 559 -10.20 3.13 20.63
CA HIS A 559 -9.06 3.13 21.56
C HIS A 559 -8.20 1.85 21.49
N THR A 560 -8.58 0.86 20.70
CA THR A 560 -7.89 -0.44 20.66
C THR A 560 -8.07 -1.09 19.30
N TRP A 561 -6.98 -1.53 18.68
CA TRP A 561 -7.01 -2.14 17.35
C TRP A 561 -6.02 -3.30 17.22
N ILE A 562 -6.11 -4.02 16.11
CA ILE A 562 -5.21 -5.10 15.72
C ILE A 562 -4.71 -4.80 14.31
N GLU A 563 -3.39 -4.67 14.13
CA GLU A 563 -2.77 -4.51 12.80
C GLU A 563 -2.33 -5.86 12.24
N PHE A 564 -2.51 -6.03 10.93
CA PHE A 564 -2.05 -7.17 10.13
C PHE A 564 -1.01 -6.64 9.12
N PRO A 565 0.27 -6.53 9.52
CA PRO A 565 1.28 -5.84 8.73
C PRO A 565 1.58 -6.58 7.42
N THR A 566 1.66 -5.82 6.33
CA THR A 566 1.90 -6.33 4.96
C THR A 566 3.36 -6.20 4.51
N ASP A 567 4.21 -5.52 5.28
CA ASP A 567 5.59 -5.17 4.88
C ASP A 567 6.61 -6.30 5.11
N SER A 568 6.24 -7.33 5.86
CA SER A 568 7.14 -8.43 6.28
C SER A 568 6.48 -9.82 6.26
N SER A 569 5.25 -9.93 5.76
CA SER A 569 4.46 -11.17 5.82
C SER A 569 3.46 -11.24 4.67
N PRO A 570 3.11 -12.45 4.19
CA PRO A 570 2.11 -12.60 3.14
C PRO A 570 0.78 -12.01 3.58
N VAL A 571 0.18 -11.22 2.69
CA VAL A 571 -1.05 -10.47 2.94
C VAL A 571 -2.19 -11.40 3.35
N GLN A 572 -2.72 -11.23 4.56
CA GLN A 572 -3.73 -12.12 5.13
C GLN A 572 -5.12 -11.82 4.55
N ARG A 573 -5.52 -12.58 3.54
CA ARG A 573 -6.85 -12.52 2.91
C ARG A 573 -8.00 -13.05 3.78
N GLN A 574 -7.66 -13.77 4.83
CA GLN A 574 -8.60 -14.43 5.74
C GLN A 574 -7.99 -14.40 7.14
N VAL A 575 -8.76 -13.93 8.13
CA VAL A 575 -8.36 -13.80 9.53
C VAL A 575 -9.47 -14.37 10.41
N SER A 576 -9.10 -15.22 11.37
CA SER A 576 -10.02 -15.67 12.43
C SER A 576 -9.84 -14.79 13.66
N LEU A 577 -10.94 -14.24 14.18
CA LEU A 577 -10.99 -13.38 15.35
C LEU A 577 -11.82 -14.08 16.44
N LEU A 578 -11.20 -14.43 17.56
CA LEU A 578 -11.90 -15.03 18.70
C LEU A 578 -12.40 -13.94 19.64
N GLU A 579 -13.66 -13.98 20.07
CA GLU A 579 -14.22 -12.95 20.97
C GLU A 579 -13.41 -12.81 22.27
N GLN A 580 -12.87 -13.92 22.79
CA GLN A 580 -12.05 -13.92 24.01
C GLN A 580 -10.76 -13.10 23.82
N ASP A 581 -10.08 -13.24 22.68
CA ASP A 581 -8.85 -12.50 22.36
C ASP A 581 -9.13 -11.01 22.13
N LEU A 582 -10.27 -10.69 21.49
CA LEU A 582 -10.72 -9.32 21.31
C LEU A 582 -11.03 -8.66 22.65
N ARG A 583 -11.78 -9.32 23.54
CA ARG A 583 -12.06 -8.83 24.90
C ARG A 583 -10.78 -8.73 25.75
N ALA A 584 -9.83 -9.66 25.61
CA ALA A 584 -8.57 -9.61 26.37
C ALA A 584 -7.74 -8.35 26.07
N ARG A 585 -7.82 -7.84 24.82
CA ARG A 585 -7.15 -6.61 24.40
C ARG A 585 -7.79 -5.33 24.93
N MET A 586 -9.10 -5.35 25.21
CA MET A 586 -9.80 -4.20 25.79
C MET A 586 -9.34 -3.94 27.24
N PRO A 587 -9.33 -2.67 27.70
CA PRO A 587 -9.10 -2.32 29.11
C PRO A 587 -10.05 -3.06 30.04
N GLU A 588 -9.57 -3.49 31.22
CA GLU A 588 -10.29 -4.43 32.10
C GLU A 588 -11.72 -4.00 32.43
N ALA A 589 -11.94 -2.72 32.73
CA ALA A 589 -13.26 -2.14 33.01
C ALA A 589 -14.25 -2.27 31.83
N LYS A 590 -13.77 -2.24 30.58
CA LYS A 590 -14.59 -2.27 29.36
C LYS A 590 -14.83 -3.69 28.83
N ARG A 591 -14.18 -4.72 29.39
CA ARG A 591 -14.26 -6.12 28.92
C ARG A 591 -15.64 -6.77 29.04
N LYS A 592 -16.58 -6.20 29.81
CA LYS A 592 -17.88 -6.84 30.15
C LYS A 592 -19.10 -6.27 29.41
N GLY A 593 -18.94 -5.24 28.56
CA GLY A 593 -20.03 -4.66 27.77
C GLY A 593 -20.29 -5.34 26.42
N ARG A 594 -21.13 -4.70 25.59
CA ARG A 594 -21.16 -4.93 24.13
C ARG A 594 -19.79 -4.62 23.54
N LEU A 595 -19.41 -5.37 22.50
CA LEU A 595 -18.18 -5.13 21.74
C LEU A 595 -18.51 -5.07 20.25
N GLY A 596 -18.18 -3.95 19.62
CA GLY A 596 -18.24 -3.77 18.17
C GLY A 596 -16.85 -3.84 17.54
N ILE A 597 -16.78 -4.16 16.24
CA ILE A 597 -15.55 -4.12 15.45
C ILE A 597 -15.75 -3.50 14.06
N SER A 598 -14.71 -2.85 13.54
CA SER A 598 -14.62 -2.38 12.15
C SER A 598 -13.40 -3.03 11.48
N ILE A 599 -13.64 -3.88 10.49
CA ILE A 599 -12.62 -4.61 9.73
C ILE A 599 -12.25 -3.77 8.51
N LYS A 600 -10.96 -3.46 8.31
CA LYS A 600 -10.44 -2.69 7.17
C LYS A 600 -9.57 -3.55 6.25
N SER A 601 -9.85 -3.49 4.95
CA SER A 601 -9.07 -4.17 3.92
C SER A 601 -7.87 -3.34 3.42
N HIS A 602 -6.97 -3.97 2.66
CA HIS A 602 -5.84 -3.29 2.05
C HIS A 602 -6.26 -2.33 0.92
N GLY A 603 -7.26 -2.72 0.13
CA GLY A 603 -7.88 -1.90 -0.92
C GLY A 603 -8.90 -0.88 -0.41
N GLY A 604 -8.88 -0.53 0.87
CA GLY A 604 -9.63 0.59 1.46
C GLY A 604 -11.09 0.34 1.84
N GLY A 605 -11.70 -0.79 1.44
CA GLY A 605 -13.05 -1.14 1.89
C GLY A 605 -13.13 -1.56 3.35
N SER A 606 -14.32 -1.46 3.94
CA SER A 606 -14.53 -1.71 5.37
C SER A 606 -15.86 -2.38 5.70
N LEU A 607 -15.88 -3.10 6.83
CA LEU A 607 -17.07 -3.79 7.33
C LEU A 607 -17.20 -3.62 8.85
N THR A 608 -18.33 -3.07 9.31
CA THR A 608 -18.62 -2.87 10.74
C THR A 608 -19.58 -3.94 11.26
N ILE A 609 -19.35 -4.41 12.49
CA ILE A 609 -20.22 -5.31 13.25
C ILE A 609 -20.43 -4.67 14.62
N ASP A 610 -21.62 -4.13 14.89
CA ASP A 610 -21.89 -3.31 16.09
C ASP A 610 -22.00 -4.12 17.40
N ASN A 611 -22.14 -5.45 17.28
CA ASN A 611 -22.27 -6.36 18.41
C ASN A 611 -21.82 -7.77 18.02
N ILE A 612 -20.60 -8.15 18.46
CA ILE A 612 -20.03 -9.47 18.24
C ILE A 612 -20.89 -10.58 18.81
N GLN A 613 -21.47 -10.41 20.02
CA GLN A 613 -22.26 -11.45 20.70
C GLN A 613 -23.55 -11.76 19.92
N ALA A 614 -24.19 -10.73 19.37
CA ALA A 614 -25.35 -10.89 18.50
C ALA A 614 -24.95 -11.55 17.18
N PHE A 615 -23.81 -11.14 16.60
CA PHE A 615 -23.30 -11.64 15.34
C PHE A 615 -22.82 -13.10 15.40
N THR A 616 -22.25 -13.57 16.52
CA THR A 616 -21.84 -14.97 16.72
C THR A 616 -22.96 -15.86 17.29
N SER A 617 -24.14 -15.29 17.54
CA SER A 617 -25.29 -16.02 18.11
C SER A 617 -25.89 -17.06 17.14
N LYS A 618 -26.72 -17.96 17.69
CA LYS A 618 -27.49 -18.95 16.91
C LYS A 618 -28.37 -18.34 15.80
N LYS A 619 -28.69 -17.03 15.85
CA LYS A 619 -29.46 -16.34 14.79
C LYS A 619 -28.67 -16.23 13.47
N SER A 620 -27.35 -16.28 13.55
CA SER A 620 -26.44 -16.18 12.40
C SER A 620 -26.15 -17.53 11.74
N PHE A 621 -26.88 -18.59 12.07
CA PHE A 621 -26.72 -19.92 11.49
C PHE A 621 -28.04 -20.47 10.93
N VAL A 622 -27.98 -21.14 9.78
CA VAL A 622 -29.05 -21.95 9.19
C VAL A 622 -28.71 -23.41 9.39
N LYS A 623 -29.70 -24.23 9.78
CA LYS A 623 -29.54 -25.70 9.79
C LYS A 623 -29.81 -26.26 8.40
N LEU A 624 -28.87 -27.03 7.86
CA LEU A 624 -29.04 -27.80 6.63
C LEU A 624 -29.62 -29.18 6.96
N GLY A 625 -30.33 -29.79 5.99
CA GLY A 625 -31.09 -31.04 6.16
C GLY A 625 -30.29 -32.32 6.43
N ASN A 626 -29.03 -32.21 6.83
CA ASN A 626 -28.08 -33.30 7.09
C ASN A 626 -27.26 -33.07 8.37
N GLY A 627 -27.75 -32.23 9.29
CA GLY A 627 -27.09 -31.90 10.57
C GLY A 627 -25.97 -30.87 10.47
N LYS A 628 -25.55 -30.48 9.26
CA LYS A 628 -24.59 -29.38 9.04
C LYS A 628 -25.26 -28.03 9.32
N GLN A 629 -24.45 -27.04 9.70
CA GLN A 629 -24.88 -25.64 9.78
C GLN A 629 -24.16 -24.80 8.72
N ALA A 630 -24.81 -23.73 8.27
CA ALA A 630 -24.26 -22.72 7.38
C ALA A 630 -24.39 -21.34 8.03
N SER A 631 -23.31 -20.55 8.02
CA SER A 631 -23.29 -19.21 8.58
C SER A 631 -23.97 -18.22 7.63
N LYS A 632 -24.85 -17.36 8.16
CA LYS A 632 -25.38 -16.20 7.45
C LYS A 632 -24.27 -15.15 7.32
N SER A 633 -24.20 -14.47 6.17
CA SER A 633 -23.46 -13.22 6.04
C SER A 633 -24.21 -12.08 6.76
N LEU A 634 -23.64 -10.88 6.77
CA LEU A 634 -24.42 -9.68 7.06
C LEU A 634 -25.59 -9.54 6.08
N LYS A 635 -26.69 -8.99 6.57
CA LYS A 635 -27.92 -8.77 5.80
C LYS A 635 -27.70 -7.61 4.83
N LEU A 636 -27.98 -7.84 3.55
CA LEU A 636 -27.92 -6.83 2.49
C LEU A 636 -29.34 -6.50 2.01
N GLY A 637 -29.65 -5.22 1.89
CA GLY A 637 -30.98 -4.73 1.56
C GLY A 637 -32.00 -4.87 2.71
N GLN A 638 -32.89 -3.89 2.84
CA GLN A 638 -33.99 -3.97 3.79
C GLN A 638 -35.21 -3.24 3.23
N SER A 639 -36.18 -4.02 2.75
CA SER A 639 -37.50 -3.47 2.44
C SER A 639 -38.10 -2.84 3.71
N MET A 640 -38.37 -1.54 3.63
CA MET A 640 -39.16 -0.80 4.61
C MET A 640 -40.62 -0.64 4.15
N MET A 641 -41.04 -1.39 3.12
CA MET A 641 -42.45 -1.45 2.72
C MET A 641 -43.26 -2.30 3.69
N GLU A 642 -44.38 -1.73 4.14
CA GLU A 642 -45.36 -2.39 4.98
C GLU A 642 -45.93 -3.65 4.28
N GLY A 643 -46.04 -4.75 5.02
CA GLY A 643 -46.49 -6.05 4.48
C GLY A 643 -45.41 -6.93 3.84
N SER A 644 -44.14 -6.50 3.82
CA SER A 644 -43.02 -7.31 3.31
C SER A 644 -42.86 -8.64 4.06
N LYS A 645 -42.75 -9.77 3.34
CA LYS A 645 -42.52 -11.11 3.91
C LYS A 645 -41.07 -11.55 3.68
N SER A 646 -40.49 -12.20 4.70
CA SER A 646 -39.18 -12.87 4.55
C SER A 646 -39.33 -14.19 3.82
N ASP A 647 -38.50 -14.40 2.80
CA ASP A 647 -38.34 -15.67 2.08
C ASP A 647 -36.96 -16.26 2.40
N GLU A 648 -36.82 -17.59 2.45
CA GLU A 648 -35.54 -18.29 2.71
C GLU A 648 -35.49 -19.59 1.90
N VAL A 649 -34.54 -19.68 0.97
CA VAL A 649 -34.34 -20.84 0.09
C VAL A 649 -33.01 -21.51 0.39
N ILE A 650 -33.05 -22.80 0.74
CA ILE A 650 -31.88 -23.66 0.83
C ILE A 650 -31.77 -24.45 -0.48
N PHE A 651 -30.63 -24.34 -1.17
CA PHE A 651 -30.38 -25.09 -2.41
C PHE A 651 -30.51 -26.60 -2.19
N THR A 652 -31.27 -27.29 -3.03
CA THR A 652 -31.47 -28.73 -2.92
C THR A 652 -30.15 -29.49 -3.11
N SER A 653 -29.21 -28.98 -3.91
CA SER A 653 -27.84 -29.50 -4.06
C SER A 653 -26.99 -29.43 -2.78
N ALA A 654 -27.32 -28.58 -1.81
CA ALA A 654 -26.64 -28.54 -0.50
C ALA A 654 -27.12 -29.66 0.45
N VAL A 655 -28.29 -30.26 0.16
CA VAL A 655 -28.92 -31.32 0.96
C VAL A 655 -28.81 -32.68 0.27
N LYS A 656 -28.93 -32.72 -1.07
CA LYS A 656 -28.90 -33.88 -1.95
C LYS A 656 -27.70 -33.79 -2.90
N GLN A 657 -26.66 -34.59 -2.65
CA GLN A 657 -25.37 -34.51 -3.36
C GLN A 657 -25.41 -35.06 -4.81
N ASP A 658 -26.51 -35.71 -5.18
CA ASP A 658 -26.82 -36.27 -6.49
C ASP A 658 -27.38 -35.24 -7.49
N ARG A 659 -27.76 -34.04 -7.04
CA ARG A 659 -28.37 -32.99 -7.89
C ARG A 659 -27.37 -31.93 -8.32
N ILE A 660 -27.35 -31.62 -9.61
CA ILE A 660 -26.48 -30.60 -10.21
C ILE A 660 -27.34 -29.43 -10.68
N MET A 661 -26.99 -28.21 -10.28
CA MET A 661 -27.64 -27.01 -10.80
C MET A 661 -27.25 -26.83 -12.28
N SER A 662 -28.24 -26.68 -13.16
CA SER A 662 -28.02 -26.56 -14.61
C SER A 662 -28.00 -25.09 -15.07
N ARG A 663 -29.00 -24.30 -14.64
CA ARG A 663 -29.21 -22.91 -15.09
C ARG A 663 -29.73 -22.01 -13.96
N VAL A 664 -29.52 -20.70 -14.10
CA VAL A 664 -30.04 -19.66 -13.18
C VAL A 664 -30.72 -18.56 -14.00
N ILE A 665 -32.01 -18.33 -13.75
CA ILE A 665 -32.82 -17.29 -14.37
C ILE A 665 -32.89 -16.10 -13.41
N VAL A 666 -32.63 -14.89 -13.91
CA VAL A 666 -32.68 -13.66 -13.13
C VAL A 666 -33.85 -12.79 -13.58
N TYR A 667 -34.76 -12.52 -12.64
CA TYR A 667 -35.92 -11.64 -12.82
C TYR A 667 -35.57 -10.27 -12.24
N HIS A 668 -35.59 -9.23 -13.09
CA HIS A 668 -35.19 -7.88 -12.69
C HIS A 668 -35.83 -6.79 -13.56
N GLY A 669 -35.78 -5.57 -13.02
CA GLY A 669 -36.12 -4.31 -13.68
C GLY A 669 -35.14 -3.21 -13.26
N SER A 670 -35.62 -2.19 -12.55
CA SER A 670 -34.75 -1.17 -11.92
C SER A 670 -34.06 -1.67 -10.64
N ALA A 671 -34.46 -2.83 -10.14
CA ALA A 671 -33.88 -3.57 -9.02
C ALA A 671 -34.09 -5.09 -9.27
N LEU A 672 -33.59 -5.95 -8.39
CA LEU A 672 -33.80 -7.40 -8.46
C LEU A 672 -35.22 -7.79 -7.98
N ASP A 673 -35.98 -8.49 -8.83
CA ASP A 673 -37.31 -9.03 -8.51
C ASP A 673 -37.26 -10.46 -7.94
N GLY A 674 -36.36 -11.29 -8.47
CA GLY A 674 -36.21 -12.69 -8.04
C GLY A 674 -35.15 -13.51 -8.79
N LEU A 675 -34.89 -14.70 -8.29
CA LEU A 675 -33.91 -15.67 -8.82
C LEU A 675 -34.57 -17.05 -8.91
N GLU A 676 -34.44 -17.74 -10.05
CA GLU A 676 -34.95 -19.10 -10.22
C GLU A 676 -33.82 -20.06 -10.63
N PHE A 677 -33.54 -21.03 -9.78
CA PHE A 677 -32.48 -22.02 -9.92
C PHE A 677 -33.06 -23.30 -10.50
N VAL A 678 -32.53 -23.73 -11.64
CA VAL A 678 -32.98 -24.93 -12.37
C VAL A 678 -31.93 -26.03 -12.22
N TYR A 679 -32.37 -27.27 -12.00
CA TYR A 679 -31.52 -28.44 -11.80
C TYR A 679 -31.46 -29.32 -13.06
N ASP A 680 -30.71 -30.41 -12.98
CA ASP A 680 -30.53 -31.41 -14.04
C ASP A 680 -31.77 -32.28 -14.31
N ASP A 681 -32.71 -32.33 -13.37
CA ASP A 681 -34.03 -32.96 -13.49
C ASP A 681 -35.16 -31.97 -13.89
N ASP A 682 -34.80 -30.79 -14.41
CA ASP A 682 -35.69 -29.64 -14.70
C ASP A 682 -36.49 -29.11 -13.49
N SER A 683 -36.27 -29.62 -12.27
CA SER A 683 -36.86 -29.06 -11.06
C SER A 683 -36.31 -27.66 -10.77
N ARG A 684 -37.12 -26.84 -10.09
CA ARG A 684 -36.86 -25.41 -9.93
C ARG A 684 -37.05 -24.95 -8.49
N GLN A 685 -36.19 -24.05 -8.05
CA GLN A 685 -36.35 -23.29 -6.81
C GLN A 685 -36.40 -21.80 -7.14
N LEU A 686 -37.53 -21.16 -6.88
CA LEU A 686 -37.71 -19.71 -7.00
C LEU A 686 -37.43 -19.06 -5.64
N PHE A 687 -36.74 -17.92 -5.66
CA PHE A 687 -36.51 -17.02 -4.53
C PHE A 687 -36.99 -15.63 -4.93
N GLY A 688 -37.90 -15.02 -4.17
CA GLY A 688 -38.58 -13.79 -4.58
C GLY A 688 -39.63 -14.02 -5.68
N ASN A 689 -39.80 -13.04 -6.58
CA ASN A 689 -40.90 -13.02 -7.55
C ASN A 689 -40.41 -13.17 -8.99
N ARG A 690 -41.26 -13.72 -9.87
CA ARG A 690 -41.07 -13.66 -11.34
C ARG A 690 -41.47 -12.29 -11.92
N GLY A 691 -41.09 -11.21 -11.23
CA GLY A 691 -41.35 -9.82 -11.62
C GLY A 691 -40.40 -9.33 -12.72
N GLY A 692 -40.51 -8.05 -13.09
CA GLY A 692 -39.65 -7.44 -14.09
C GLY A 692 -39.91 -7.92 -15.53
N LYS A 693 -38.84 -8.10 -16.31
CA LYS A 693 -38.89 -8.50 -17.74
C LYS A 693 -39.60 -9.85 -17.94
N HIS A 694 -40.57 -9.91 -18.85
CA HIS A 694 -41.30 -11.15 -19.15
C HIS A 694 -40.37 -12.24 -19.69
N GLY A 695 -40.21 -13.35 -18.94
CA GLY A 695 -39.27 -14.43 -19.24
C GLY A 695 -37.92 -14.35 -18.50
N GLY A 696 -37.64 -13.23 -17.82
CA GLY A 696 -36.35 -12.93 -17.21
C GLY A 696 -35.26 -12.62 -18.25
N ASP A 697 -34.13 -12.06 -17.81
CA ASP A 697 -32.91 -12.18 -18.61
C ASP A 697 -32.34 -13.57 -18.29
N VAL A 698 -32.67 -14.54 -19.16
CA VAL A 698 -32.16 -15.91 -19.04
C VAL A 698 -30.65 -15.87 -19.25
N VAL A 699 -29.92 -16.11 -18.18
CA VAL A 699 -28.51 -16.45 -18.29
C VAL A 699 -28.47 -17.93 -18.61
N ASP A 700 -28.16 -18.29 -19.85
CA ASP A 700 -27.70 -19.64 -20.21
C ASP A 700 -26.29 -19.85 -19.64
N PHE A 701 -26.20 -19.76 -18.31
CA PHE A 701 -25.02 -20.05 -17.52
C PHE A 701 -24.96 -21.54 -17.27
N ASP A 702 -24.85 -22.28 -18.38
CA ASP A 702 -24.68 -23.72 -18.39
C ASP A 702 -23.45 -24.04 -17.52
N LEU A 703 -23.69 -24.65 -16.36
CA LEU A 703 -22.65 -25.05 -15.43
C LEU A 703 -21.95 -26.26 -16.02
N ARG A 704 -20.87 -25.99 -16.76
CA ARG A 704 -20.00 -27.01 -17.39
C ARG A 704 -19.68 -28.10 -16.38
N ARG A 705 -19.66 -29.38 -16.79
CA ARG A 705 -19.35 -30.52 -15.91
C ARG A 705 -18.11 -30.22 -15.04
N GLY A 706 -18.33 -30.08 -13.73
CA GLY A 706 -17.29 -29.78 -12.72
C GLY A 706 -17.23 -28.33 -12.22
N GLU A 707 -17.98 -27.41 -12.85
CA GLU A 707 -18.15 -26.02 -12.40
C GLU A 707 -19.34 -25.89 -11.45
N TYR A 708 -19.26 -24.97 -10.47
CA TYR A 708 -20.34 -24.70 -9.52
C TYR A 708 -20.43 -23.19 -9.22
N LEU A 709 -21.60 -22.76 -8.74
CA LEU A 709 -21.86 -21.41 -8.23
C LEU A 709 -20.97 -21.13 -7.01
N SER A 710 -20.05 -20.16 -7.09
CA SER A 710 -19.14 -19.81 -5.99
C SER A 710 -19.61 -18.60 -5.18
N GLY A 711 -20.59 -17.85 -5.69
CA GLY A 711 -21.17 -16.70 -5.00
C GLY A 711 -21.86 -15.70 -5.92
N PHE A 712 -22.10 -14.51 -5.37
CA PHE A 712 -22.68 -13.36 -6.06
C PHE A 712 -21.89 -12.09 -5.74
N VAL A 713 -21.89 -11.13 -6.66
CA VAL A 713 -21.63 -9.71 -6.36
C VAL A 713 -22.98 -9.01 -6.38
N VAL A 714 -23.35 -8.39 -5.27
CA VAL A 714 -24.66 -7.78 -5.04
C VAL A 714 -24.45 -6.28 -4.92
N ARG A 715 -25.19 -5.47 -5.67
CA ARG A 715 -25.31 -4.04 -5.40
C ARG A 715 -26.55 -3.80 -4.55
N SER A 716 -26.40 -3.09 -3.43
CA SER A 716 -27.47 -2.88 -2.47
C SER A 716 -27.49 -1.45 -1.94
N GLY A 717 -28.67 -0.84 -2.00
CA GLY A 717 -29.07 0.35 -1.27
C GLY A 717 -30.24 -0.01 -0.35
N PHE A 718 -31.37 0.69 -0.53
CA PHE A 718 -32.66 0.30 0.09
C PHE A 718 -33.10 -1.11 -0.35
N TRP A 719 -32.87 -1.42 -1.63
CA TRP A 719 -33.17 -2.69 -2.28
C TRP A 719 -31.88 -3.41 -2.67
N ILE A 720 -31.97 -4.64 -3.17
CA ILE A 720 -30.92 -5.19 -4.02
C ILE A 720 -31.08 -4.55 -5.40
N ASP A 721 -30.29 -3.52 -5.65
CA ASP A 721 -30.33 -2.74 -6.88
C ASP A 721 -29.80 -3.55 -8.06
N GLY A 722 -28.82 -4.43 -7.85
CA GLY A 722 -28.35 -5.34 -8.89
C GLY A 722 -27.59 -6.57 -8.39
N ILE A 723 -27.41 -7.56 -9.26
CA ILE A 723 -26.71 -8.82 -8.96
C ILE A 723 -25.89 -9.35 -10.15
N GLN A 724 -24.71 -9.89 -9.85
CA GLN A 724 -23.83 -10.59 -10.76
C GLN A 724 -23.45 -11.95 -10.15
N ILE A 725 -23.45 -13.00 -10.96
CA ILE A 725 -23.20 -14.40 -10.58
C ILE A 725 -21.70 -14.71 -10.71
N LEU A 726 -21.13 -15.45 -9.75
CA LEU A 726 -19.74 -15.91 -9.72
C LEU A 726 -19.66 -17.44 -9.71
N THR A 727 -18.70 -18.04 -10.43
CA THR A 727 -18.46 -19.50 -10.39
C THR A 727 -17.09 -19.90 -9.88
N SER A 728 -16.90 -21.20 -9.64
CA SER A 728 -15.66 -21.79 -9.15
C SER A 728 -14.49 -21.71 -10.14
N LEU A 729 -14.77 -21.56 -11.44
CA LEU A 729 -13.77 -21.30 -12.47
C LEU A 729 -13.52 -19.80 -12.71
N GLY A 730 -14.06 -18.92 -11.86
CA GLY A 730 -13.85 -17.47 -11.94
C GLY A 730 -14.63 -16.76 -13.04
N ARG A 731 -15.57 -17.44 -13.73
CA ARG A 731 -16.49 -16.77 -14.65
C ARG A 731 -17.40 -15.82 -13.87
N LYS A 732 -17.79 -14.71 -14.51
CA LYS A 732 -18.77 -13.74 -14.00
C LYS A 732 -19.87 -13.53 -15.04
N SER A 733 -21.12 -13.35 -14.61
CA SER A 733 -22.20 -12.89 -15.50
C SER A 733 -22.11 -11.38 -15.77
N ALA A 734 -23.02 -10.85 -16.59
CA ALA A 734 -23.35 -9.42 -16.53
C ALA A 734 -23.93 -9.05 -15.15
N MET A 735 -24.00 -7.74 -14.86
CA MET A 735 -24.75 -7.21 -13.73
C MET A 735 -26.22 -7.04 -14.17
N PHE A 736 -27.14 -7.70 -13.48
CA PHE A 736 -28.58 -7.62 -13.71
C PHE A 736 -29.20 -6.63 -12.71
N GLY A 737 -30.27 -5.93 -13.08
CA GLY A 737 -30.78 -4.76 -12.37
C GLY A 737 -29.99 -3.48 -12.67
N ASN A 738 -30.01 -2.53 -11.74
CA ASN A 738 -29.28 -1.26 -11.84
C ASN A 738 -27.80 -1.42 -11.47
N ALA A 739 -26.93 -1.47 -12.48
CA ALA A 739 -25.49 -1.61 -12.31
C ALA A 739 -24.78 -0.44 -11.58
N TYR A 740 -25.47 0.70 -11.42
CA TYR A 740 -24.97 1.91 -10.76
C TYR A 740 -25.72 2.25 -9.45
N GLY A 741 -26.75 1.49 -9.08
CA GLY A 741 -27.49 1.67 -7.83
C GLY A 741 -26.73 1.08 -6.64
N GLY A 742 -26.88 1.68 -5.45
CA GLY A 742 -26.37 1.13 -4.19
C GLY A 742 -24.85 0.94 -4.09
N SER A 743 -24.42 0.39 -2.96
CA SER A 743 -23.02 -0.02 -2.72
C SER A 743 -22.78 -1.45 -3.20
N ALA A 744 -21.58 -1.75 -3.69
CA ALA A 744 -21.22 -3.11 -4.09
C ALA A 744 -20.83 -3.95 -2.86
N TYR A 745 -21.24 -5.21 -2.86
CA TYR A 745 -20.91 -6.22 -1.87
C TYR A 745 -20.59 -7.52 -2.60
N THR A 746 -19.71 -8.34 -2.06
CA THR A 746 -19.52 -9.73 -2.53
C THR A 746 -20.06 -10.69 -1.47
N ALA A 747 -20.67 -11.79 -1.90
CA ALA A 747 -21.07 -12.90 -1.06
C ALA A 747 -20.55 -14.20 -1.69
N LYS A 748 -19.61 -14.89 -1.04
CA LYS A 748 -19.00 -16.14 -1.53
C LYS A 748 -19.26 -17.33 -0.61
N GLU A 749 -19.28 -18.52 -1.19
CA GLU A 749 -19.32 -19.77 -0.43
C GLU A 749 -17.98 -20.04 0.29
N MET A 750 -18.05 -20.56 1.53
CA MET A 750 -16.87 -21.10 2.21
C MET A 750 -16.46 -22.45 1.59
N SER A 751 -15.46 -22.44 0.71
CA SER A 751 -14.84 -23.67 0.21
C SER A 751 -14.18 -24.47 1.34
N LYS A 752 -14.75 -25.62 1.70
CA LYS A 752 -14.23 -26.54 2.72
C LYS A 752 -12.99 -27.35 2.29
N ARG A 753 -12.18 -26.85 1.34
CA ARG A 753 -10.97 -27.52 0.81
C ARG A 753 -9.67 -26.73 1.07
N THR A 754 -9.41 -26.42 2.34
CA THR A 754 -8.07 -26.08 2.84
C THR A 754 -7.94 -26.52 4.30
N GLY A 755 -7.04 -27.48 4.56
CA GLY A 755 -6.50 -27.81 5.89
C GLY A 755 -7.47 -28.37 6.93
N ALA A 756 -7.27 -29.62 7.35
CA ALA A 756 -7.93 -30.16 8.53
C ALA A 756 -7.44 -29.42 9.79
N MET A 757 -8.29 -28.54 10.34
CA MET A 757 -8.05 -27.91 11.63
C MET A 757 -8.39 -28.92 12.73
N VAL A 758 -7.37 -29.47 13.39
CA VAL A 758 -7.54 -30.46 14.47
C VAL A 758 -8.20 -29.77 15.67
N SER A 759 -9.35 -30.28 16.08
CA SER A 759 -10.10 -29.78 17.23
C SER A 759 -9.37 -30.06 18.54
N SER A 760 -8.97 -29.01 19.26
CA SER A 760 -8.54 -29.10 20.67
C SER A 760 -9.76 -29.17 21.59
N SER A 761 -10.30 -30.37 21.80
CA SER A 761 -11.30 -30.60 22.84
C SER A 761 -10.66 -30.54 24.23
N ASN A 762 -10.84 -29.41 24.93
CA ASN A 762 -10.50 -29.30 26.35
C ASN A 762 -11.53 -30.06 27.20
N GLY A 763 -11.06 -30.89 28.14
CA GLY A 763 -11.94 -31.59 29.07
C GLY A 763 -11.22 -32.16 30.28
N GLY A 764 -11.56 -31.65 31.47
CA GLY A 764 -11.32 -32.32 32.75
C GLY A 764 -10.01 -31.98 33.47
N VAL A 765 -10.09 -31.13 34.50
CA VAL A 765 -9.08 -31.09 35.56
C VAL A 765 -9.34 -32.28 36.50
N GLY A 766 -8.39 -33.20 36.58
CA GLY A 766 -8.29 -34.22 37.62
C GLY A 766 -6.87 -34.21 38.18
N LYS A 767 -6.73 -34.18 39.50
CA LYS A 767 -5.43 -34.33 40.16
C LYS A 767 -4.97 -35.79 40.00
N ASP A 768 -3.70 -35.99 39.64
CA ASP A 768 -2.70 -36.60 40.53
C ASP A 768 -1.32 -36.63 39.87
N ALA A 769 -0.29 -36.97 40.66
CA ALA A 769 1.11 -36.92 40.25
C ALA A 769 1.52 -38.12 39.37
N ASP A 770 2.43 -37.91 38.40
CA ASP A 770 3.84 -38.30 38.52
C ASP A 770 4.67 -37.71 37.35
N THR A 771 5.93 -38.09 37.24
CA THR A 771 7.02 -37.29 36.70
C THR A 771 7.51 -37.79 35.33
N THR A 772 8.07 -36.86 34.54
CA THR A 772 9.10 -37.00 33.47
C THR A 772 8.71 -36.77 32.00
N ASN A 773 9.58 -35.98 31.34
CA ASN A 773 9.91 -35.97 29.90
C ASN A 773 8.97 -35.33 28.84
N GLN A 774 8.52 -34.08 29.04
CA GLN A 774 8.22 -33.21 27.88
C GLN A 774 8.48 -31.69 28.15
N PRO A 775 9.71 -31.15 27.93
CA PRO A 775 9.97 -29.70 28.10
C PRO A 775 10.63 -28.99 26.91
N ALA A 776 10.90 -29.68 25.79
CA ALA A 776 11.71 -29.13 24.69
C ALA A 776 10.90 -28.58 23.49
N ILE A 777 9.75 -29.19 23.16
CA ILE A 777 9.06 -28.98 21.88
C ILE A 777 8.29 -27.64 21.85
N ASP A 778 7.56 -27.31 22.92
CA ASP A 778 6.71 -26.11 22.93
C ASP A 778 7.51 -24.81 23.04
N LYS A 779 8.68 -24.84 23.70
CA LYS A 779 9.60 -23.70 23.74
C LYS A 779 10.08 -23.31 22.34
N GLN A 780 10.32 -24.27 21.44
CA GLN A 780 10.86 -23.97 20.12
C GLN A 780 9.79 -23.46 19.14
N LYS A 781 8.55 -23.99 19.19
CA LYS A 781 7.41 -23.38 18.48
C LYS A 781 7.17 -21.93 18.93
N THR A 782 7.22 -21.70 20.25
CA THR A 782 7.05 -20.34 20.81
C THR A 782 8.17 -19.40 20.36
N LEU A 783 9.44 -19.81 20.44
CA LEU A 783 10.59 -19.00 19.99
C LEU A 783 10.56 -18.69 18.49
N LEU A 784 10.24 -19.67 17.63
CA LEU A 784 10.10 -19.46 16.19
C LEU A 784 8.93 -18.52 15.83
N SER A 785 7.90 -18.43 16.69
CA SER A 785 6.81 -17.45 16.55
C SER A 785 7.08 -16.09 17.19
N ALA A 786 8.08 -15.99 18.08
CA ALA A 786 8.31 -14.81 18.92
C ALA A 786 9.42 -13.89 18.42
N ASP A 787 10.47 -14.42 17.78
CA ASP A 787 11.67 -13.66 17.41
C ASP A 787 12.12 -13.88 15.96
N VAL A 788 11.80 -12.95 15.05
CA VAL A 788 12.60 -12.73 13.82
C VAL A 788 12.79 -11.23 13.54
N GLY A 789 13.61 -10.59 14.37
CA GLY A 789 14.59 -9.64 13.83
C GLY A 789 15.68 -10.41 13.07
N HIS A 790 16.34 -9.77 12.10
CA HIS A 790 17.20 -10.38 11.07
C HIS A 790 18.41 -11.24 11.57
N PHE A 791 18.70 -11.27 12.87
CA PHE A 791 19.78 -12.06 13.48
C PHE A 791 19.32 -13.24 14.35
N SER A 792 18.00 -13.47 14.49
CA SER A 792 17.46 -14.52 15.35
C SER A 792 17.74 -15.95 14.83
N LEU A 793 17.55 -16.19 13.53
CA LEU A 793 17.55 -17.53 12.96
C LEU A 793 18.88 -18.28 13.16
N VAL A 794 20.02 -17.58 13.04
CA VAL A 794 21.37 -18.15 13.31
C VAL A 794 21.53 -18.56 14.78
N ARG A 795 20.87 -17.86 15.71
CA ARG A 795 20.86 -18.15 17.15
C ARG A 795 19.92 -19.31 17.53
N ALA A 796 18.96 -19.62 16.66
CA ALA A 796 17.99 -20.70 16.83
C ALA A 796 18.49 -22.05 16.31
N MET A 797 19.50 -22.07 15.42
CA MET A 797 20.10 -23.31 14.92
C MET A 797 20.78 -24.10 16.04
N HIS A 798 20.49 -25.39 16.14
CA HIS A 798 21.23 -26.32 16.98
C HIS A 798 22.48 -26.84 16.27
N LEU A 799 23.40 -27.43 17.05
CA LEU A 799 24.64 -27.99 16.50
C LEU A 799 24.39 -29.11 15.48
N ALA A 800 23.29 -29.88 15.63
CA ALA A 800 22.86 -30.85 14.63
C ALA A 800 22.49 -30.15 13.31
N ASP A 801 21.58 -29.16 13.36
CA ASP A 801 21.16 -28.35 12.20
C ASP A 801 22.36 -27.73 11.44
N LEU A 802 23.42 -27.32 12.15
CA LEU A 802 24.67 -26.82 11.53
C LEU A 802 25.46 -27.92 10.80
N ILE A 803 25.48 -29.14 11.32
CA ILE A 803 26.13 -30.30 10.67
C ILE A 803 25.31 -30.73 9.45
N THR A 804 23.98 -30.70 9.53
CA THR A 804 23.07 -30.92 8.40
C THR A 804 23.29 -29.90 7.26
N LEU A 805 23.58 -28.64 7.59
CA LEU A 805 24.00 -27.64 6.60
C LEU A 805 25.36 -27.97 5.96
N MET A 806 26.24 -28.74 6.61
CA MET A 806 27.48 -29.23 5.98
C MET A 806 27.21 -30.38 5.00
N ASN A 807 26.22 -31.25 5.25
CA ASN A 807 25.72 -32.18 4.23
C ASN A 807 25.25 -31.40 2.99
N GLY A 808 24.32 -30.45 3.15
CA GLY A 808 23.82 -29.63 2.04
C GLY A 808 24.91 -28.82 1.32
N PHE A 809 25.92 -28.32 2.06
CA PHE A 809 27.10 -27.66 1.48
C PHE A 809 27.92 -28.60 0.59
N CYS A 810 28.13 -29.85 1.00
CA CYS A 810 28.80 -30.85 0.19
C CYS A 810 28.04 -31.13 -1.12
N GLY A 811 26.71 -31.31 -1.06
CA GLY A 811 25.88 -31.47 -2.26
C GLY A 811 25.97 -30.27 -3.22
N VAL A 812 25.88 -29.04 -2.71
CA VAL A 812 26.03 -27.82 -3.52
C VAL A 812 27.43 -27.69 -4.13
N MET A 813 28.49 -28.00 -3.36
CA MET A 813 29.86 -27.97 -3.88
C MET A 813 30.14 -29.07 -4.91
N SER A 814 29.49 -30.23 -4.80
CA SER A 814 29.49 -31.26 -5.84
C SER A 814 28.88 -30.75 -7.15
N ILE A 815 27.72 -30.08 -7.08
CA ILE A 815 27.04 -29.47 -8.23
C ILE A 815 27.91 -28.37 -8.86
N PHE A 816 28.50 -27.46 -8.07
CA PHE A 816 29.38 -26.43 -8.62
C PHE A 816 30.66 -26.99 -9.25
N SER A 817 31.21 -28.08 -8.72
CA SER A 817 32.38 -28.75 -9.30
C SER A 817 32.01 -29.44 -10.62
N SER A 818 30.85 -30.10 -10.66
CA SER A 818 30.24 -30.68 -11.88
C SER A 818 30.05 -29.63 -12.98
N LEU A 819 29.50 -28.45 -12.63
CA LEU A 819 29.32 -27.34 -13.56
C LEU A 819 30.65 -26.73 -14.03
N ARG A 820 31.66 -26.64 -13.15
CA ARG A 820 33.01 -26.17 -13.52
C ARG A 820 33.69 -27.08 -14.54
N TYR A 821 33.53 -28.40 -14.42
CA TYR A 821 34.02 -29.32 -15.45
C TYR A 821 33.33 -29.08 -16.80
N CYS A 822 32.01 -28.91 -16.82
CA CYS A 822 31.25 -28.66 -18.05
C CYS A 822 31.62 -27.33 -18.75
N LEU A 823 32.22 -26.38 -18.03
CA LEU A 823 32.69 -25.09 -18.56
C LEU A 823 34.21 -25.07 -18.84
N GLY A 824 34.94 -26.11 -18.44
CA GLY A 824 36.40 -26.19 -18.54
C GLY A 824 36.88 -27.08 -19.68
N ASP A 825 38.18 -27.38 -19.66
CA ASP A 825 38.79 -28.38 -20.55
C ASP A 825 38.32 -29.80 -20.16
N PRO A 826 37.70 -30.58 -21.07
CA PRO A 826 37.32 -31.98 -20.83
C PRO A 826 38.46 -32.88 -20.34
N ALA A 827 39.72 -32.55 -20.61
CA ALA A 827 40.87 -33.30 -20.10
C ALA A 827 41.12 -33.11 -18.58
N ALA A 828 40.65 -32.00 -18.00
CA ALA A 828 40.89 -31.61 -16.61
C ALA A 828 39.89 -32.24 -15.64
N LEU A 829 40.11 -33.51 -15.28
CA LEU A 829 39.19 -34.29 -14.43
C LEU A 829 39.16 -33.85 -12.96
N ASP A 830 40.01 -32.92 -12.52
CA ASP A 830 40.12 -32.47 -11.13
C ASP A 830 38.76 -32.02 -10.56
N TYR A 831 37.94 -31.36 -11.37
CA TYR A 831 36.60 -30.92 -10.99
C TYR A 831 35.57 -32.07 -10.91
N VAL A 832 35.72 -33.13 -11.71
CA VAL A 832 34.86 -34.33 -11.61
C VAL A 832 35.22 -35.14 -10.36
N TRP A 833 36.51 -35.30 -10.08
CA TRP A 833 36.98 -35.92 -8.85
C TRP A 833 36.53 -35.13 -7.61
N LEU A 834 36.65 -33.81 -7.65
CA LEU A 834 36.15 -32.94 -6.58
C LEU A 834 34.63 -33.09 -6.40
N ALA A 835 33.86 -33.18 -7.50
CA ALA A 835 32.42 -33.40 -7.44
C ALA A 835 32.05 -34.73 -6.77
N LEU A 836 32.73 -35.81 -7.13
CA LEU A 836 32.53 -37.14 -6.56
C LEU A 836 32.97 -37.24 -5.10
N VAL A 837 34.07 -36.59 -4.71
CA VAL A 837 34.62 -36.63 -3.34
C VAL A 837 33.71 -35.94 -2.33
N PHE A 838 32.97 -34.90 -2.70
CA PHE A 838 32.04 -34.24 -1.77
C PHE A 838 30.87 -35.13 -1.33
N LEU A 839 30.43 -36.09 -2.15
CA LEU A 839 29.26 -36.92 -1.86
C LEU A 839 29.44 -37.85 -0.62
N PRO A 840 30.53 -38.62 -0.47
CA PRO A 840 30.79 -39.37 0.76
C PRO A 840 31.07 -38.48 1.98
N PHE A 841 31.55 -37.24 1.80
CA PHE A 841 31.60 -36.27 2.90
C PHE A 841 30.21 -35.80 3.32
N GLY A 842 29.25 -35.67 2.38
CA GLY A 842 27.84 -35.44 2.70
C GLY A 842 27.27 -36.52 3.62
N LEU A 843 27.51 -37.80 3.32
CA LEU A 843 27.09 -38.93 4.16
C LEU A 843 27.77 -38.94 5.52
N PHE A 844 29.04 -38.54 5.59
CA PHE A 844 29.73 -38.40 6.87
C PHE A 844 29.05 -37.35 7.78
N PHE A 845 28.57 -36.24 7.21
CA PHE A 845 27.86 -35.21 7.97
C PHE A 845 26.43 -35.63 8.34
N ASP A 846 25.64 -36.22 7.44
CA ASP A 846 24.32 -36.85 7.73
C ASP A 846 24.42 -37.84 8.91
N PHE A 847 25.32 -38.83 8.82
CA PHE A 847 25.52 -39.78 9.90
C PHE A 847 25.88 -39.12 11.24
N PHE A 848 26.66 -38.02 11.19
CA PHE A 848 27.12 -37.32 12.37
C PHE A 848 26.03 -36.43 13.00
N ASP A 849 25.21 -35.74 12.21
CA ASP A 849 24.10 -34.94 12.75
C ASP A 849 23.05 -35.83 13.44
N GLY A 850 22.71 -36.98 12.84
CA GLY A 850 21.79 -37.93 13.44
C GLY A 850 22.34 -38.50 14.74
N ARG A 851 23.66 -38.67 14.85
CA ARG A 851 24.33 -39.10 16.08
C ARG A 851 24.38 -37.99 17.14
N VAL A 852 24.60 -36.74 16.75
CA VAL A 852 24.58 -35.57 17.65
C VAL A 852 23.16 -35.27 18.15
N ALA A 853 22.14 -35.34 17.29
CA ALA A 853 20.73 -35.17 17.67
C ALA A 853 20.28 -36.24 18.68
N ARG A 854 20.66 -37.51 18.47
CA ARG A 854 20.42 -38.61 19.41
C ARG A 854 21.15 -38.41 20.74
N TRP A 855 22.44 -38.04 20.72
CA TRP A 855 23.24 -37.80 21.93
C TRP A 855 22.71 -36.62 22.77
N ARG A 856 22.09 -35.62 22.15
CA ARG A 856 21.57 -34.43 22.84
C ARG A 856 20.10 -34.55 23.26
N HIS A 857 19.43 -35.68 22.99
CA HIS A 857 18.00 -35.91 23.25
C HIS A 857 17.09 -34.76 22.76
N LYS A 858 17.48 -34.10 21.66
CA LYS A 858 16.77 -32.96 21.07
C LYS A 858 16.65 -33.17 19.56
N SER A 859 15.44 -33.49 19.11
CA SER A 859 15.05 -33.42 17.70
C SER A 859 14.16 -32.19 17.52
N SER A 860 14.55 -31.29 16.62
CA SER A 860 13.72 -30.15 16.23
C SER A 860 12.94 -30.53 14.97
N LEU A 861 11.69 -30.04 14.84
CA LEU A 861 10.90 -30.26 13.62
C LEU A 861 11.54 -29.54 12.41
N MET A 862 12.17 -28.38 12.67
CA MET A 862 12.94 -27.63 11.68
C MET A 862 14.15 -28.42 11.17
N GLY A 863 14.87 -29.13 12.05
CA GLY A 863 16.01 -29.96 11.68
C GLY A 863 15.62 -31.16 10.81
N GLN A 864 14.45 -31.77 11.03
CA GLN A 864 13.96 -32.89 10.21
C GLN A 864 13.64 -32.49 8.76
N GLU A 865 13.05 -31.30 8.56
CA GLU A 865 12.81 -30.77 7.21
C GLU A 865 14.11 -30.27 6.57
N LEU A 866 15.04 -29.70 7.35
CA LEU A 866 16.37 -29.28 6.89
C LEU A 866 17.20 -30.47 6.40
N ASP A 867 17.17 -31.57 7.15
CA ASP A 867 17.79 -32.87 6.86
C ASP A 867 17.30 -33.43 5.53
N SER A 868 15.97 -33.51 5.38
CA SER A 868 15.34 -33.94 4.12
C SER A 868 15.71 -33.07 2.92
N LEU A 869 15.89 -31.75 3.11
CA LEU A 869 16.30 -30.85 2.03
C LEU A 869 17.79 -31.00 1.69
N ALA A 870 18.66 -31.19 2.69
CA ALA A 870 20.09 -31.45 2.48
C ALA A 870 20.30 -32.78 1.73
N ASP A 871 19.62 -33.84 2.16
CA ASP A 871 19.66 -35.17 1.53
C ASP A 871 19.19 -35.16 0.08
N LEU A 872 18.13 -34.41 -0.25
CA LEU A 872 17.68 -34.27 -1.63
C LEU A 872 18.76 -33.63 -2.51
N ILE A 873 19.49 -32.63 -2.01
CA ILE A 873 20.56 -31.95 -2.75
C ILE A 873 21.77 -32.89 -2.90
N SER A 874 22.22 -33.52 -1.81
CA SER A 874 23.43 -34.35 -1.79
C SER A 874 23.29 -35.72 -2.43
N PHE A 875 22.12 -36.36 -2.35
CA PHE A 875 21.92 -37.74 -2.81
C PHE A 875 20.86 -37.88 -3.91
N GLY A 876 20.10 -36.82 -4.20
CA GLY A 876 19.23 -36.71 -5.37
C GLY A 876 19.87 -35.88 -6.48
N VAL A 877 20.04 -34.58 -6.26
CA VAL A 877 20.42 -33.63 -7.32
C VAL A 877 21.90 -33.75 -7.70
N ALA A 878 22.81 -33.87 -6.74
CA ALA A 878 24.25 -33.90 -7.02
C ALA A 878 24.68 -35.15 -7.82
N PRO A 879 24.25 -36.39 -7.50
CA PRO A 879 24.52 -37.57 -8.33
C PRO A 879 24.00 -37.43 -9.76
N ALA A 880 22.80 -36.88 -9.93
CA ALA A 880 22.23 -36.60 -11.25
C ALA A 880 23.05 -35.57 -12.04
N MET A 881 23.62 -34.56 -11.38
CA MET A 881 24.51 -33.60 -12.04
C MET A 881 25.90 -34.17 -12.36
N VAL A 882 26.45 -35.05 -11.53
CA VAL A 882 27.68 -35.78 -11.86
C VAL A 882 27.45 -36.65 -13.09
N ALA A 883 26.33 -37.36 -13.16
CA ALA A 883 25.95 -38.19 -14.32
C ALA A 883 25.87 -37.39 -15.63
N PHE A 884 25.18 -36.24 -15.63
CA PHE A 884 25.11 -35.33 -16.76
C PHE A 884 26.51 -34.80 -17.15
N THR A 885 27.32 -34.48 -16.15
CA THR A 885 28.68 -33.94 -16.32
C THR A 885 29.60 -34.94 -17.01
N ILE A 886 29.54 -36.22 -16.65
CA ILE A 886 30.38 -37.27 -17.25
C ILE A 886 29.89 -37.80 -18.59
N GLY A 887 28.74 -37.36 -19.12
CA GLY A 887 28.35 -37.61 -20.52
C GLY A 887 26.88 -37.97 -20.78
N MET A 888 26.07 -38.27 -19.75
CA MET A 888 24.63 -38.56 -19.91
C MET A 888 23.82 -37.29 -20.21
N ARG A 889 23.93 -36.78 -21.45
CA ARG A 889 23.50 -35.43 -21.85
C ARG A 889 22.38 -35.39 -22.89
N SER A 890 21.90 -36.53 -23.38
CA SER A 890 20.79 -36.56 -24.32
C SER A 890 19.48 -36.07 -23.67
N VAL A 891 18.46 -35.84 -24.49
CA VAL A 891 17.13 -35.44 -24.00
C VAL A 891 16.53 -36.52 -23.10
N LEU A 892 16.65 -37.79 -23.49
CA LEU A 892 16.14 -38.92 -22.71
C LEU A 892 16.97 -39.18 -21.45
N ASP A 893 18.29 -39.02 -21.49
CA ASP A 893 19.13 -39.09 -20.29
C ASP A 893 18.68 -38.05 -19.27
N THR A 894 18.50 -36.80 -19.71
CA THR A 894 18.08 -35.69 -18.85
C THR A 894 16.70 -35.97 -18.21
N VAL A 895 15.77 -36.59 -18.95
CA VAL A 895 14.47 -37.05 -18.41
C VAL A 895 14.64 -38.19 -17.40
N GLY A 896 15.51 -39.17 -17.68
CA GLY A 896 15.80 -40.28 -16.76
C GLY A 896 16.46 -39.84 -15.45
N LEU A 897 17.40 -38.91 -15.51
CA LEU A 897 18.04 -38.28 -14.35
C LEU A 897 17.03 -37.42 -13.57
N THR A 898 16.15 -36.68 -14.25
CA THR A 898 15.05 -35.93 -13.60
C THR A 898 14.09 -36.87 -12.88
N PHE A 899 13.75 -38.02 -13.48
CA PHE A 899 12.89 -39.03 -12.86
C PHE A 899 13.52 -39.59 -11.56
N PHE A 900 14.83 -39.85 -11.54
CA PHE A 900 15.55 -40.25 -10.34
C PHE A 900 15.45 -39.21 -9.21
N VAL A 901 15.64 -37.91 -9.51
CA VAL A 901 15.50 -36.82 -8.53
C VAL A 901 14.06 -36.75 -7.98
N LEU A 902 13.05 -36.90 -8.84
CA LEU A 902 11.64 -36.91 -8.44
C LEU A 902 11.28 -38.13 -7.57
N CYS A 903 11.89 -39.29 -7.82
CA CYS A 903 11.80 -40.45 -6.93
C CYS A 903 12.40 -40.17 -5.55
N GLY A 904 13.58 -39.54 -5.49
CA GLY A 904 14.22 -39.11 -4.23
C GLY A 904 13.36 -38.12 -3.43
N LEU A 905 12.83 -37.08 -4.09
CA LEU A 905 11.89 -36.13 -3.49
C LEU A 905 10.64 -36.82 -2.92
N THR A 906 10.04 -37.73 -3.71
CA THR A 906 8.85 -38.49 -3.30
C THR A 906 9.14 -39.41 -2.11
N ARG A 907 10.34 -40.02 -2.08
CA ARG A 907 10.83 -40.86 -0.98
C ARG A 907 10.94 -40.06 0.32
N LEU A 908 11.59 -38.90 0.29
CA LEU A 908 11.81 -38.04 1.46
C LEU A 908 10.48 -37.46 1.99
N ALA A 909 9.64 -36.91 1.11
CA ALA A 909 8.31 -36.41 1.49
C ALA A 909 7.44 -37.51 2.13
N ARG A 910 7.51 -38.75 1.60
CA ARG A 910 6.80 -39.90 2.21
C ARG A 910 7.40 -40.29 3.55
N PHE A 911 8.71 -40.19 3.74
CA PHE A 911 9.37 -40.50 5.02
C PHE A 911 8.87 -39.55 6.12
N ASN A 912 8.90 -38.23 5.90
CA ASN A 912 8.48 -37.24 6.90
C ASN A 912 7.01 -37.44 7.34
N VAL A 913 6.13 -37.82 6.40
CA VAL A 913 4.72 -38.12 6.70
C VAL A 913 4.53 -39.49 7.40
N THR A 914 5.30 -40.52 7.06
CA THR A 914 5.10 -41.89 7.60
C THR A 914 5.81 -42.15 8.93
N VAL A 915 6.86 -41.41 9.27
CA VAL A 915 7.55 -41.50 10.58
C VAL A 915 6.59 -41.23 11.77
N ALA A 916 5.54 -40.43 11.55
CA ALA A 916 4.52 -40.15 12.57
C ALA A 916 3.45 -41.25 12.74
N VAL A 917 3.34 -42.20 11.78
CA VAL A 917 2.18 -43.13 11.67
C VAL A 917 2.58 -44.61 11.68
N LEU A 918 3.87 -44.94 11.52
CA LEU A 918 4.36 -46.31 11.56
C LEU A 918 4.21 -46.95 12.96
N PRO A 919 3.61 -48.15 13.08
CA PRO A 919 3.58 -48.89 14.33
C PRO A 919 4.98 -49.15 14.87
N LYS A 920 5.14 -49.02 16.19
CA LYS A 920 6.37 -49.31 16.93
C LYS A 920 6.19 -50.63 17.66
N ASP A 921 7.20 -51.50 17.60
CA ASP A 921 7.21 -52.73 18.40
C ASP A 921 7.35 -52.40 19.90
N ALA A 922 7.23 -53.41 20.77
CA ALA A 922 7.25 -53.26 22.23
C ALA A 922 8.55 -52.63 22.83
N SER A 923 9.57 -52.38 22.00
CA SER A 923 10.81 -51.65 22.35
C SER A 923 10.88 -50.21 21.79
N GLY A 924 9.81 -49.73 21.14
CA GLY A 924 9.71 -48.38 20.58
C GLY A 924 10.36 -48.17 19.19
N LYS A 925 10.93 -49.23 18.58
CA LYS A 925 11.56 -49.17 17.25
C LYS A 925 10.60 -49.63 16.13
N SER A 926 10.80 -49.10 14.93
CA SER A 926 10.11 -49.51 13.70
C SER A 926 10.88 -50.64 13.00
N ALA A 927 10.26 -51.79 12.73
CA ALA A 927 10.94 -53.02 12.31
C ALA A 927 11.69 -52.96 10.95
N TYR A 928 11.25 -52.14 9.98
CA TYR A 928 11.85 -52.08 8.64
C TYR A 928 11.71 -50.70 7.99
N PHE A 929 12.53 -50.42 6.99
CA PHE A 929 12.30 -49.39 5.97
C PHE A 929 11.58 -50.02 4.77
N GLU A 930 10.52 -49.39 4.25
CA GLU A 930 10.03 -49.67 2.89
C GLU A 930 10.87 -48.88 1.88
N GLY A 931 11.39 -49.52 0.83
CA GLY A 931 12.25 -48.92 -0.20
C GLY A 931 13.69 -48.64 0.27
N THR A 932 14.60 -48.37 -0.67
CA THR A 932 16.00 -48.02 -0.33
C THR A 932 16.10 -46.63 0.34
N PRO A 933 17.07 -46.41 1.25
CA PRO A 933 17.44 -45.07 1.72
C PRO A 933 18.05 -44.23 0.59
N ILE A 934 17.83 -42.91 0.58
CA ILE A 934 18.39 -42.04 -0.49
C ILE A 934 19.94 -42.07 -0.55
N PRO A 935 20.72 -42.16 0.56
CA PRO A 935 22.18 -42.22 0.46
C PRO A 935 22.73 -43.52 -0.16
N THR A 936 21.87 -44.48 -0.51
CA THR A 936 22.27 -45.60 -1.39
C THR A 936 22.60 -45.13 -2.82
N SER A 937 22.37 -43.86 -3.18
CA SER A 937 22.88 -43.24 -4.41
C SER A 937 24.41 -43.35 -4.51
N LEU A 938 25.12 -43.37 -3.38
CA LEU A 938 26.59 -43.46 -3.32
C LEU A 938 27.17 -44.74 -3.95
N ALA A 939 26.36 -45.79 -4.12
CA ALA A 939 26.76 -46.95 -4.91
C ALA A 939 26.85 -46.62 -6.42
N VAL A 940 25.97 -45.75 -6.91
CA VAL A 940 26.00 -45.21 -8.28
C VAL A 940 27.12 -44.18 -8.42
N ASP A 941 27.34 -43.35 -7.40
CA ASP A 941 28.48 -42.40 -7.39
C ASP A 941 29.84 -43.11 -7.39
N GLY A 942 29.98 -44.20 -6.62
CA GLY A 942 31.17 -45.05 -6.64
C GLY A 942 31.39 -45.75 -7.99
N LEU A 943 30.30 -46.12 -8.69
CA LEU A 943 30.35 -46.66 -10.05
C LEU A 943 30.79 -45.58 -11.06
N MET A 944 30.29 -44.35 -10.94
CA MET A 944 30.75 -43.22 -11.74
C MET A 944 32.22 -42.87 -11.46
N ALA A 945 32.67 -42.94 -10.21
CA ALA A 945 34.08 -42.76 -9.85
C ALA A 945 34.98 -43.84 -10.48
N TYR A 946 34.50 -45.08 -10.57
CA TYR A 946 35.19 -46.14 -11.30
C TYR A 946 35.24 -45.86 -12.81
N TRP A 947 34.18 -45.32 -13.43
CA TRP A 947 34.22 -44.90 -14.83
C TRP A 947 35.21 -43.76 -15.07
N VAL A 948 35.21 -42.74 -14.22
CA VAL A 948 36.16 -41.61 -14.27
C VAL A 948 37.61 -42.10 -14.10
N HIS A 949 37.86 -43.08 -13.22
CA HIS A 949 39.18 -43.71 -13.07
C HIS A 949 39.66 -44.40 -14.35
N ASN A 950 38.79 -45.16 -15.02
CA ASN A 950 39.09 -45.85 -16.28
C ASN A 950 39.01 -44.94 -17.52
N ARG A 951 38.76 -43.62 -17.34
CA ARG A 951 38.52 -42.63 -18.42
C ARG A 951 37.31 -42.96 -19.31
N TRP A 952 36.35 -43.73 -18.79
CA TRP A 952 35.08 -44.07 -19.46
C TRP A 952 34.05 -42.96 -19.28
N ILE A 953 34.29 -41.82 -19.92
CA ILE A 953 33.47 -40.60 -19.83
C ILE A 953 33.25 -40.01 -21.22
N LEU A 954 32.22 -39.18 -21.36
CA LEU A 954 31.77 -38.59 -22.63
C LEU A 954 31.51 -39.71 -23.65
N GLU A 955 32.17 -39.67 -24.81
CA GLU A 955 32.09 -40.70 -25.86
C GLU A 955 32.57 -42.09 -25.38
N GLY A 956 33.33 -42.16 -24.29
CA GLY A 956 33.82 -43.40 -23.69
C GLY A 956 32.89 -44.05 -22.65
N LEU A 957 31.64 -43.58 -22.50
CA LEU A 957 30.71 -44.15 -21.52
C LEU A 957 30.39 -45.64 -21.79
N PRO A 958 30.28 -46.50 -20.76
CA PRO A 958 29.95 -47.90 -20.95
C PRO A 958 28.61 -48.09 -21.68
N LEU A 959 28.56 -49.10 -22.57
CA LEU A 959 27.42 -49.42 -23.44
C LEU A 959 27.12 -48.41 -24.57
N GLY A 960 27.86 -47.29 -24.65
CA GLY A 960 27.72 -46.26 -25.69
C GLY A 960 26.39 -45.50 -25.63
N ALA A 961 26.12 -44.69 -26.66
CA ALA A 961 24.80 -44.14 -26.90
C ALA A 961 23.99 -45.07 -27.82
N TRP A 962 22.69 -45.21 -27.56
CA TRP A 962 21.76 -45.92 -28.43
C TRP A 962 20.93 -44.90 -29.21
N PHE A 963 20.64 -45.19 -30.48
CA PHE A 963 19.88 -44.33 -31.39
C PHE A 963 20.51 -42.93 -31.63
N GLU A 964 21.85 -42.88 -31.71
CA GLU A 964 22.64 -41.68 -32.02
C GLU A 964 22.09 -40.87 -33.21
N GLY A 965 22.01 -39.55 -33.04
CA GLY A 965 21.51 -38.61 -34.05
C GLY A 965 19.98 -38.55 -34.17
N SER A 966 19.23 -39.19 -33.27
CA SER A 966 17.76 -39.16 -33.24
C SER A 966 17.21 -38.49 -31.97
N LEU A 967 15.92 -38.11 -31.99
CA LEU A 967 15.23 -37.64 -30.77
C LEU A 967 15.06 -38.72 -29.69
N LEU A 968 15.41 -39.98 -29.99
CA LEU A 968 15.40 -41.12 -29.08
C LEU A 968 16.82 -41.53 -28.63
N GLU A 969 17.83 -40.69 -28.87
CA GLU A 969 19.18 -40.92 -28.36
C GLU A 969 19.18 -40.99 -26.83
N PHE A 970 19.80 -42.03 -26.27
CA PHE A 970 20.04 -42.18 -24.82
C PHE A 970 21.20 -43.11 -24.50
N HIS A 971 21.80 -42.95 -23.32
CA HIS A 971 22.83 -43.85 -22.79
C HIS A 971 22.19 -44.93 -21.91
N PRO A 972 22.36 -46.23 -22.20
CA PRO A 972 21.75 -47.30 -21.39
C PRO A 972 22.13 -47.28 -19.91
N VAL A 973 23.30 -46.72 -19.57
CA VAL A 973 23.72 -46.50 -18.18
C VAL A 973 22.77 -45.60 -17.37
N VAL A 974 21.98 -44.73 -18.01
CA VAL A 974 20.98 -43.90 -17.30
C VAL A 974 19.83 -44.75 -16.71
N LEU A 975 19.60 -45.96 -17.23
CA LEU A 975 18.64 -46.90 -16.65
C LEU A 975 19.02 -47.32 -15.22
N ILE A 976 20.30 -47.25 -14.84
CA ILE A 976 20.75 -47.50 -13.47
C ILE A 976 20.10 -46.50 -12.50
N PHE A 977 20.06 -45.21 -12.87
CA PHE A 977 19.37 -44.17 -12.09
C PHE A 977 17.86 -44.39 -12.04
N MET A 978 17.23 -44.76 -13.16
CA MET A 978 15.79 -45.04 -13.20
C MET A 978 15.40 -46.25 -12.34
N VAL A 979 16.18 -47.33 -12.40
CA VAL A 979 15.99 -48.51 -11.55
C VAL A 979 16.18 -48.13 -10.08
N HIS A 980 17.24 -47.39 -9.74
CA HIS A 980 17.48 -46.92 -8.36
C HIS A 980 16.32 -46.07 -7.82
N GLY A 981 15.79 -45.14 -8.63
CA GLY A 981 14.59 -44.37 -8.30
C GLY A 981 13.36 -45.23 -8.02
N CYS A 982 13.16 -46.30 -8.79
CA CYS A 982 12.10 -47.28 -8.54
C CYS A 982 12.34 -48.08 -7.24
N LEU A 983 13.58 -48.43 -6.91
CA LEU A 983 13.94 -49.11 -5.66
C LEU A 983 13.71 -48.21 -4.43
N MET A 984 13.97 -46.90 -4.54
CA MET A 984 13.71 -45.91 -3.47
C MET A 984 12.23 -45.75 -3.16
N THR A 985 11.36 -45.86 -4.16
CA THR A 985 9.91 -45.63 -4.04
C THR A 985 9.08 -46.90 -3.82
N SER A 986 9.69 -48.08 -4.02
CA SER A 986 9.04 -49.40 -3.87
C SER A 986 8.47 -49.66 -2.48
N ARG A 987 7.24 -50.19 -2.42
CA ARG A 987 6.60 -50.70 -1.19
C ARG A 987 6.95 -52.16 -0.87
N THR A 988 7.43 -52.90 -1.86
CA THR A 988 7.65 -54.36 -1.75
C THR A 988 9.01 -54.68 -1.12
N ILE A 989 9.98 -53.78 -1.26
CA ILE A 989 11.32 -53.93 -0.67
C ILE A 989 11.26 -53.51 0.80
N ARG A 990 11.62 -54.43 1.70
CA ARG A 990 11.72 -54.17 3.15
C ARG A 990 13.17 -54.38 3.60
N ILE A 991 13.82 -53.31 4.01
CA ILE A 991 15.21 -53.34 4.51
C ILE A 991 15.17 -53.28 6.04
N PRO A 992 15.78 -54.24 6.76
CA PRO A 992 15.82 -54.19 8.22
C PRO A 992 16.64 -52.99 8.71
N LYS A 993 16.23 -52.38 9.83
CA LYS A 993 17.00 -51.30 10.45
C LYS A 993 18.17 -51.88 11.26
N PRO A 994 19.39 -51.32 11.15
CA PRO A 994 20.50 -51.65 12.05
C PRO A 994 20.30 -51.12 13.48
#